data_AF-A0ABC9FR64-F1
#
_entry.id   AF-A0ABC9FR64-F1
#
_cell.length_a   1.000
_cell.length_b   1.000
_cell.length_c   1.000
_cell.angle_alpha   90.00
_cell.angle_beta   90.00
_cell.angle_gamma   90.00
#
_symmetry.space_group_name_H-M   'P 1'
#
loop_
_entity.id
_entity.type
_entity.pdbx_description
1 polymer ?
#
loop_
_entity_poly.entity_id
_entity_poly.type
_entity_poly.pdbx_seq_one_letter_code
_entity_poly.pdbx_strand_id
1 'polypeptide(L)'
;MASPQRRRRRRPAALLLVLPLLLSICGAVLARGGGGDLRRVVEVRGEPGSVVWAVQLSDLHLSAFHPERAADFRRHVGDALALVNPALVLITGDLTDAKSKDLLSSEQEEFEWIEYQRVIDDVANRSGLNKERFYDLRGNHDSYGVPEVGGMFDFYKKHSINARLGRKGAVQSITLQNGGRKHLFVGFDSVMDIGLRSPTNIFGQPTDQLLFDLDAALSQWDNQSTSSPVTKIAFGHFPISFSALTTSGRSIRDVFLKHSLSAYLCGHLHTNFGRNLKRHHTSEKHRFSSKQYFQFDIREGMSTAVINDNCSARTESATEFWEWEMGDWRSARSMRILAIDSGHVSYADMDFIFGSRDVIIVPTFPLDSRFMQRSSDPFDFICQATSAAHIGTVRALVFSRYKIEYVTAKVYELHSGSFHLVLEQEMENTSGKGAMYTVAWNWRDFSDESPDRYWLQIEAVDMSGEVYLSERRPFSVNGLTAKFSWTWKEFTVMGCQWNQLYFPIMWTTLAFLFSLVLVPRTSLTFYENQFMLKLLKPKMTRRSSGGFSAVNFEFFGVELSKMYIIWSGMLLYLLYLVFFPWFTGYAVMEDHNKMYLHYKGWSTKYLANTSSMPYIGLPDVMVIVLPHLLFVVLPAFLIIAAIAAERALYLGHNIYQRAKKDGDHYKETCYTEYLCIFYWIRKILILLCLPIVWKHWKHCRSIMRAYEVNPFIDAPIYCFGVPALLWLAIYRSSSLGVYHI
;
A
#
# COMPACT_ATOMS: atom_id res chain seq x y z
N MET A 1 22.18 -37.88 85.32
CA MET A 1 22.83 -36.90 86.22
C MET A 1 22.49 -35.49 85.75
N ALA A 2 21.93 -34.70 86.66
CA ALA A 2 21.85 -33.24 86.75
C ALA A 2 22.02 -32.38 85.46
N SER A 3 20.90 -31.77 85.04
CA SER A 3 20.80 -30.32 84.76
C SER A 3 21.11 -29.55 86.07
N PRO A 4 21.60 -28.28 86.10
CA PRO A 4 21.02 -27.13 85.39
C PRO A 4 22.05 -26.01 85.08
N GLN A 5 21.80 -24.74 84.68
CA GLN A 5 20.67 -23.83 84.72
C GLN A 5 21.06 -22.61 83.84
N ARG A 6 20.21 -22.14 82.92
CA ARG A 6 19.43 -20.86 82.97
C ARG A 6 20.30 -19.58 83.11
N ARG A 7 19.98 -18.42 82.53
CA ARG A 7 18.84 -17.86 81.78
C ARG A 7 19.21 -16.39 81.53
N ARG A 8 18.76 -15.81 80.41
CA ARG A 8 17.74 -14.73 80.33
C ARG A 8 17.53 -14.38 78.84
N ARG A 9 16.35 -14.69 78.27
CA ARG A 9 15.07 -13.93 78.26
C ARG A 9 15.20 -12.69 77.35
N ARG A 10 14.37 -12.45 76.33
CA ARG A 10 12.92 -12.69 76.03
C ARG A 10 12.76 -12.86 74.49
N ARG A 11 12.08 -13.84 73.87
CA ARG A 11 10.62 -14.01 73.54
C ARG A 11 9.88 -12.73 73.13
N PRO A 12 8.90 -12.73 72.19
CA PRO A 12 8.04 -13.85 71.72
C PRO A 12 8.01 -14.06 70.17
N ALA A 13 7.84 -15.28 69.65
CA ALA A 13 6.62 -16.06 69.41
C ALA A 13 5.85 -15.69 68.11
N ALA A 14 5.87 -16.66 67.20
CA ALA A 14 4.81 -17.08 66.28
C ALA A 14 4.22 -16.05 65.29
N LEU A 15 4.48 -16.26 64.00
CA LEU A 15 3.42 -16.68 63.06
C LEU A 15 4.03 -17.20 61.75
N LEU A 16 3.96 -18.53 61.57
CA LEU A 16 4.00 -19.22 60.29
C LEU A 16 2.59 -19.09 59.69
N LEU A 17 2.45 -18.36 58.57
CA LEU A 17 1.33 -18.37 57.57
C LEU A 17 1.06 -16.98 56.97
N VAL A 18 2.00 -16.37 56.22
CA VAL A 18 1.65 -15.26 55.28
C VAL A 18 2.45 -15.31 53.96
N LEU A 19 3.21 -16.38 53.67
CA LEU A 19 4.07 -16.40 52.48
C LEU A 19 3.39 -16.63 51.10
N PRO A 20 2.07 -16.91 50.96
CA PRO A 20 1.43 -16.82 49.64
C PRO A 20 0.76 -15.46 49.36
N LEU A 21 0.60 -14.57 50.34
CA LEU A 21 -0.15 -13.31 50.15
C LEU A 21 0.72 -12.11 49.76
N LEU A 22 2.03 -12.15 50.01
CA LEU A 22 2.95 -11.05 49.69
C LEU A 22 3.51 -11.09 48.26
N LEU A 23 3.46 -12.23 47.57
CA LEU A 23 3.75 -12.32 46.13
C LEU A 23 2.58 -11.82 45.25
N SER A 24 1.36 -11.70 45.81
CA SER A 24 0.21 -11.10 45.11
C SER A 24 0.15 -9.57 45.21
N ILE A 25 0.91 -8.94 46.11
CA ILE A 25 0.83 -7.49 46.36
C ILE A 25 2.05 -6.74 45.77
N CYS A 26 3.18 -7.40 45.54
CA CYS A 26 4.28 -6.82 44.75
C CYS A 26 4.09 -6.93 43.23
N GLY A 27 3.12 -7.70 42.74
CA GLY A 27 2.69 -7.70 41.33
C GLY A 27 1.79 -6.53 40.93
N ALA A 28 1.32 -5.72 41.88
CA ALA A 28 0.35 -4.65 41.65
C ALA A 28 0.94 -3.22 41.68
N VAL A 29 2.25 -3.06 41.90
CA VAL A 29 2.88 -1.72 42.02
C VAL A 29 3.98 -1.45 40.97
N LEU A 30 4.28 -2.40 40.08
CA LEU A 30 5.18 -2.18 38.92
C LEU A 30 4.45 -2.16 37.56
N ALA A 31 3.12 -2.12 37.53
CA ALA A 31 2.31 -1.88 36.33
C ALA A 31 1.82 -0.42 36.22
N ARG A 32 2.56 0.54 36.77
CA ARG A 32 2.39 1.97 36.49
C ARG A 32 3.55 2.48 35.64
N GLY A 33 3.59 1.98 34.41
CA GLY A 33 4.51 2.42 33.37
C GLY A 33 3.82 2.34 32.01
N GLY A 34 3.36 3.49 31.49
CA GLY A 34 3.24 3.72 30.05
C GLY A 34 1.96 3.31 29.31
N GLY A 35 0.86 2.94 29.99
CA GLY A 35 -0.41 2.70 29.30
C GLY A 35 -1.11 4.00 28.88
N GLY A 36 -1.13 4.32 27.60
CA GLY A 36 -2.07 5.29 27.02
C GLY A 36 -3.52 4.88 27.34
N ASP A 37 -4.43 5.85 27.32
CA ASP A 37 -5.82 5.75 27.77
C ASP A 37 -6.66 4.77 26.91
N LEU A 38 -6.44 3.46 27.10
CA LEU A 38 -6.94 2.35 26.28
C LEU A 38 -8.47 2.17 26.32
N ARG A 39 -9.24 3.00 27.04
CA ARG A 39 -10.70 2.84 27.22
C ARG A 39 -11.45 4.15 27.30
N ARG A 40 -11.10 5.12 26.47
CA ARG A 40 -11.86 6.38 26.42
C ARG A 40 -13.23 6.15 25.79
N VAL A 41 -14.28 6.49 26.53
CA VAL A 41 -15.68 6.49 26.07
C VAL A 41 -16.21 7.91 26.02
N VAL A 42 -16.83 8.29 24.91
CA VAL A 42 -17.43 9.61 24.69
C VAL A 42 -18.90 9.45 24.34
N GLU A 43 -19.78 10.01 25.16
CA GLU A 43 -21.20 10.13 24.85
C GLU A 43 -21.41 11.22 23.79
N VAL A 44 -21.92 10.83 22.63
CA VAL A 44 -22.27 11.75 21.54
C VAL A 44 -23.67 12.28 21.82
N ARG A 45 -23.76 13.57 22.13
CA ARG A 45 -25.03 14.25 22.41
C ARG A 45 -25.61 14.80 21.11
N GLY A 46 -26.90 14.56 20.87
CA GLY A 46 -27.65 15.13 19.75
C GLY A 46 -28.60 14.12 19.12
N GLU A 47 -29.67 14.63 18.50
CA GLU A 47 -30.59 13.83 17.70
C GLU A 47 -30.15 13.83 16.22
N PRO A 48 -30.32 12.73 15.47
CA PRO A 48 -30.91 11.47 15.93
C PRO A 48 -29.92 10.63 16.74
N GLY A 49 -30.39 10.04 17.84
CA GLY A 49 -29.59 9.14 18.67
C GLY A 49 -29.07 7.86 17.97
N SER A 50 -29.41 7.65 16.70
CA SER A 50 -28.99 6.47 15.92
C SER A 50 -27.77 6.72 15.03
N VAL A 51 -27.29 7.96 14.91
CA VAL A 51 -26.23 8.34 13.96
C VAL A 51 -25.04 8.97 14.66
N VAL A 52 -23.84 8.60 14.25
CA VAL A 52 -22.58 9.26 14.64
C VAL A 52 -21.75 9.49 13.39
N TRP A 53 -21.13 10.66 13.25
CA TRP A 53 -20.22 10.94 12.14
C TRP A 53 -18.84 11.40 12.60
N ALA A 54 -17.85 11.04 11.80
CA ALA A 54 -16.45 11.37 11.97
C ALA A 54 -15.88 11.93 10.66
N VAL A 55 -14.79 12.68 10.75
CA VAL A 55 -14.05 13.17 9.59
C VAL A 55 -12.70 12.45 9.50
N GLN A 56 -12.30 12.06 8.30
CA GLN A 56 -10.95 11.59 7.98
C GLN A 56 -10.27 12.58 7.05
N LEU A 57 -9.01 12.89 7.35
CA LEU A 57 -8.03 13.60 6.54
C LEU A 57 -6.78 12.74 6.45
N SER A 58 -6.04 12.82 5.34
CA SER A 58 -4.83 12.03 5.14
C SER A 58 -3.84 12.74 4.23
N ASP A 59 -2.56 12.39 4.34
CA ASP A 59 -1.51 12.78 3.40
C ASP A 59 -1.49 14.30 3.21
N LEU A 60 -1.27 15.01 4.33
CA LEU A 60 -1.23 16.46 4.41
C LEU A 60 -0.02 17.02 3.67
N HIS A 61 1.14 16.38 3.85
CA HIS A 61 2.43 16.80 3.32
C HIS A 61 2.68 18.30 3.49
N LEU A 62 2.47 18.81 4.71
CA LEU A 62 2.78 20.20 4.99
C LEU A 62 4.28 20.41 4.77
N SER A 63 4.63 21.38 3.94
CA SER A 63 5.99 21.55 3.48
C SER A 63 6.45 22.99 3.50
N ALA A 64 7.72 23.20 3.87
CA ALA A 64 8.40 24.49 3.71
C ALA A 64 8.50 24.92 2.24
N PHE A 65 8.49 23.97 1.30
CA PHE A 65 8.58 24.24 -0.13
C PHE A 65 7.22 24.39 -0.82
N HIS A 66 6.13 24.00 -0.13
CA HIS A 66 4.76 24.02 -0.62
C HIS A 66 3.79 24.62 0.42
N PRO A 67 3.97 25.91 0.79
CA PRO A 67 3.20 26.55 1.85
C PRO A 67 1.70 26.67 1.52
N GLU A 68 1.32 26.56 0.25
CA GLU A 68 -0.08 26.54 -0.19
C GLU A 68 -0.87 25.40 0.47
N ARG A 69 -0.24 24.24 0.72
CA ARG A 69 -0.90 23.07 1.34
C ARG A 69 -1.41 23.40 2.74
N ALA A 70 -0.57 24.07 3.53
CA ALA A 70 -0.89 24.54 4.88
C ALA A 70 -1.92 25.69 4.85
N ALA A 71 -1.73 26.64 3.94
CA ALA A 71 -2.62 27.80 3.80
C ALA A 71 -4.05 27.37 3.43
N ASP A 72 -4.20 26.45 2.49
CA ASP A 72 -5.49 25.90 2.07
C ASP A 72 -6.11 25.06 3.18
N PHE A 73 -5.31 24.24 3.89
CA PHE A 73 -5.81 23.41 5.00
C PHE A 73 -6.44 24.28 6.07
N ARG A 74 -5.71 25.33 6.45
CA ARG A 74 -6.19 26.35 7.40
C ARG A 74 -7.45 27.08 6.92
N ARG A 75 -7.51 27.41 5.63
CA ARG A 75 -8.64 28.18 5.05
C ARG A 75 -9.92 27.36 4.97
N HIS A 76 -9.84 26.09 4.59
CA HIS A 76 -11.02 25.30 4.23
C HIS A 76 -11.44 24.32 5.33
N VAL A 77 -10.49 23.67 6.00
CA VAL A 77 -10.81 22.55 6.92
C VAL A 77 -11.45 23.03 8.22
N GLY A 78 -10.96 24.13 8.81
CA GLY A 78 -11.55 24.67 10.05
C GLY A 78 -13.03 25.03 9.88
N ASP A 79 -13.32 25.69 8.77
CA ASP A 79 -14.66 26.09 8.34
C ASP A 79 -15.57 24.90 8.02
N ALA A 80 -15.06 23.89 7.31
CA ALA A 80 -15.80 22.67 7.01
C ALA A 80 -16.10 21.86 8.28
N LEU A 81 -15.14 21.78 9.20
CA LEU A 81 -15.32 21.13 10.50
C LEU A 81 -16.32 21.88 11.40
N ALA A 82 -16.36 23.22 11.33
CA ALA A 82 -17.40 24.01 12.01
C ALA A 82 -18.80 23.66 11.49
N LEU A 83 -18.93 23.55 10.17
CA LEU A 83 -20.19 23.22 9.48
C LEU A 83 -20.66 21.79 9.81
N VAL A 84 -19.76 20.82 9.77
CA VAL A 84 -20.07 19.39 9.99
C VAL A 84 -20.19 19.06 11.47
N ASN A 85 -19.44 19.73 12.34
CA ASN A 85 -19.33 19.47 13.78
C ASN A 85 -19.21 17.96 14.13
N PRO A 86 -18.18 17.26 13.61
CA PRO A 86 -18.04 15.83 13.81
C PRO A 86 -17.73 15.45 15.27
N ALA A 87 -18.12 14.22 15.64
CA ALA A 87 -17.79 13.65 16.94
C ALA A 87 -16.30 13.29 17.07
N LEU A 88 -15.63 13.03 15.94
CA LEU A 88 -14.24 12.58 15.86
C LEU A 88 -13.58 13.10 14.57
N VAL A 89 -12.32 13.50 14.65
CA VAL A 89 -11.48 13.87 13.49
C VAL A 89 -10.23 12.99 13.49
N LEU A 90 -10.00 12.29 12.38
CA LEU A 90 -8.89 11.38 12.16
C LEU A 90 -7.94 11.99 11.13
N ILE A 91 -6.63 11.95 11.42
CA ILE A 91 -5.57 12.37 10.49
C ILE A 91 -4.64 11.19 10.28
N THR A 92 -4.78 10.48 9.15
CA THR A 92 -4.20 9.15 8.91
C THR A 92 -2.80 9.17 8.31
N GLY A 93 -1.92 10.05 8.80
CA GLY A 93 -0.50 10.06 8.47
C GLY A 93 -0.06 11.00 7.36
N ASP A 94 1.25 11.01 7.12
CA ASP A 94 1.99 11.95 6.27
C ASP A 94 1.62 13.40 6.58
N LEU A 95 1.83 13.77 7.84
CA LEU A 95 1.52 15.10 8.39
C LEU A 95 2.46 16.16 7.81
N THR A 96 3.74 15.80 7.67
CA THR A 96 4.81 16.63 7.10
C THR A 96 5.33 16.04 5.80
N ASP A 97 6.04 16.83 4.98
CA ASP A 97 6.54 16.34 3.69
C ASP A 97 7.94 15.72 3.82
N ALA A 98 8.80 16.21 4.71
CA ALA A 98 10.13 15.63 4.97
C ALA A 98 10.93 15.33 3.70
N LYS A 99 10.79 16.20 2.69
CA LYS A 99 11.34 16.06 1.34
C LYS A 99 12.08 17.31 0.94
N SER A 100 13.25 17.13 0.33
CA SER A 100 13.99 18.23 -0.28
C SER A 100 13.20 18.85 -1.43
N LYS A 101 13.54 20.09 -1.79
CA LYS A 101 12.96 20.79 -2.95
C LYS A 101 13.05 20.02 -4.27
N ASP A 102 14.11 19.23 -4.47
CA ASP A 102 14.28 18.40 -5.67
C ASP A 102 13.63 17.01 -5.56
N LEU A 103 13.03 16.69 -4.40
CA LEU A 103 12.38 15.43 -4.04
C LEU A 103 13.31 14.21 -4.01
N LEU A 104 14.63 14.42 -4.15
CA LEU A 104 15.63 13.35 -4.25
C LEU A 104 16.22 12.92 -2.90
N SER A 105 16.10 13.73 -1.85
CA SER A 105 16.45 13.37 -0.48
C SER A 105 15.26 13.55 0.45
N SER A 106 15.36 12.98 1.64
CA SER A 106 14.34 13.07 2.68
C SER A 106 14.99 13.14 4.04
N GLU A 107 14.57 14.12 4.83
CA GLU A 107 14.99 14.35 6.21
C GLU A 107 13.89 15.08 6.97
N GLN A 108 13.89 14.94 8.28
CA GLN A 108 12.93 15.64 9.13
C GLN A 108 13.28 17.12 9.24
N GLU A 109 12.32 17.97 8.95
CA GLU A 109 12.43 19.43 9.07
C GLU A 109 11.56 19.92 10.23
N GLU A 110 12.17 20.38 11.33
CA GLU A 110 11.41 20.83 12.52
C GLU A 110 10.44 21.97 12.19
N PHE A 111 10.77 22.81 11.21
CA PHE A 111 9.89 23.89 10.77
C PHE A 111 8.54 23.37 10.23
N GLU A 112 8.54 22.27 9.47
CA GLU A 112 7.30 21.66 8.96
C GLU A 112 6.42 21.15 10.11
N TRP A 113 7.03 20.60 11.15
CA TRP A 113 6.34 20.16 12.36
C TRP A 113 5.77 21.31 13.19
N ILE A 114 6.52 22.40 13.32
CA ILE A 114 6.03 23.63 13.95
C ILE A 114 4.86 24.22 13.16
N GLU A 115 4.93 24.19 11.82
CA GLU A 115 3.83 24.62 10.95
C GLU A 115 2.61 23.72 11.11
N TYR A 116 2.77 22.40 11.08
CA TYR A 116 1.70 21.45 11.38
C TYR A 116 1.02 21.76 12.71
N GLN A 117 1.79 21.94 13.77
CA GLN A 117 1.27 22.26 15.10
C GLN A 117 0.43 23.55 15.09
N ARG A 118 0.89 24.60 14.40
CA ARG A 118 0.16 25.87 14.29
C ARG A 118 -1.11 25.73 13.47
N VAL A 119 -1.04 25.05 12.33
CA VAL A 119 -2.15 24.84 11.40
C VAL A 119 -3.26 24.06 12.10
N ILE A 120 -2.92 22.97 12.80
CA ILE A 120 -3.93 22.15 13.45
C ILE A 120 -4.56 22.84 14.66
N ASP A 121 -3.78 23.65 15.39
CA ASP A 121 -4.30 24.50 16.47
C ASP A 121 -5.28 25.56 15.93
N ASP A 122 -4.98 26.18 14.80
CA ASP A 122 -5.88 27.15 14.15
C ASP A 122 -7.16 26.48 13.63
N VAL A 123 -7.05 25.30 13.00
CA VAL A 123 -8.20 24.52 12.53
C VAL A 123 -9.10 24.10 13.69
N ALA A 124 -8.54 23.63 14.79
CA ALA A 124 -9.32 23.30 15.99
C ALA A 124 -10.04 24.55 16.56
N ASN A 125 -9.35 25.70 16.61
CA ASN A 125 -9.95 26.94 17.09
C ASN A 125 -11.08 27.46 16.18
N ARG A 126 -10.84 27.50 14.86
CA ARG A 126 -11.84 27.94 13.86
C ARG A 126 -13.06 27.03 13.81
N SER A 127 -12.85 25.73 13.93
CA SER A 127 -13.94 24.74 13.95
C SER A 127 -14.78 24.78 15.21
N GLY A 128 -14.27 25.36 16.31
CA GLY A 128 -14.90 25.31 17.62
C GLY A 128 -14.87 23.92 18.26
N LEU A 129 -14.15 22.96 17.67
CA LEU A 129 -14.04 21.59 18.17
C LEU A 129 -12.98 21.51 19.28
N ASN A 130 -13.28 20.74 20.32
CA ASN A 130 -12.27 20.41 21.32
C ASN A 130 -11.16 19.56 20.67
N LYS A 131 -9.89 19.95 20.86
CA LYS A 131 -8.69 19.23 20.38
C LYS A 131 -8.68 17.75 20.77
N GLU A 132 -9.32 17.40 21.89
CA GLU A 132 -9.49 16.02 22.31
C GLU A 132 -10.28 15.14 21.32
N ARG A 133 -11.00 15.72 20.36
CA ARG A 133 -11.67 14.98 19.27
C ARG A 133 -10.74 14.65 18.10
N PHE A 134 -9.53 15.19 18.06
CA PHE A 134 -8.59 14.96 16.97
C PHE A 134 -7.62 13.85 17.33
N TYR A 135 -7.40 12.92 16.40
CA TYR A 135 -6.44 11.82 16.51
C TYR A 135 -5.58 11.78 15.25
N ASP A 136 -4.28 11.96 15.41
CA ASP A 136 -3.28 11.89 14.34
C ASP A 136 -2.39 10.65 14.51
N LEU A 137 -1.79 10.19 13.43
CA LEU A 137 -0.78 9.13 13.47
C LEU A 137 0.33 9.43 12.47
N ARG A 138 1.43 8.70 12.54
CA ARG A 138 2.55 8.86 11.61
C ARG A 138 2.27 8.15 10.29
N GLY A 139 2.67 8.78 9.19
CA GLY A 139 2.94 8.09 7.94
C GLY A 139 4.43 7.88 7.71
N ASN A 140 4.81 7.39 6.53
CA ASN A 140 6.22 7.18 6.23
C ASN A 140 7.02 8.49 6.18
N HIS A 141 6.44 9.58 5.67
CA HIS A 141 7.11 10.87 5.61
C HIS A 141 7.45 11.42 6.99
N ASP A 142 6.59 11.15 7.97
CA ASP A 142 6.79 11.56 9.37
C ASP A 142 7.90 10.78 10.10
N SER A 143 8.50 9.78 9.44
CA SER A 143 9.57 8.95 9.98
C SER A 143 10.86 8.98 9.16
N TYR A 144 10.90 9.63 7.99
CA TYR A 144 12.12 9.64 7.16
C TYR A 144 13.33 10.15 7.92
N GLY A 145 14.35 9.30 8.03
CA GLY A 145 15.60 9.62 8.70
C GLY A 145 15.49 9.72 10.22
N VAL A 146 14.40 9.24 10.84
CA VAL A 146 14.29 9.20 12.30
C VAL A 146 15.00 7.95 12.83
N PRO A 147 16.07 8.08 13.62
CA PRO A 147 16.86 6.92 14.04
C PRO A 147 16.22 6.06 15.13
N GLU A 148 15.41 6.68 15.98
CA GLU A 148 14.82 6.04 17.14
C GLU A 148 13.50 6.75 17.47
N VAL A 149 12.44 5.96 17.63
CA VAL A 149 11.14 6.46 18.10
C VAL A 149 11.25 7.04 19.50
N GLY A 150 10.78 8.27 19.68
CA GLY A 150 10.92 9.04 20.92
C GLY A 150 12.29 9.69 21.13
N GLY A 151 13.23 9.51 20.19
CA GLY A 151 14.52 10.18 20.19
C GLY A 151 14.44 11.67 19.83
N MET A 152 15.59 12.33 19.78
CA MET A 152 15.70 13.79 19.55
C MET A 152 15.08 14.27 18.24
N PHE A 153 15.09 13.42 17.20
CA PHE A 153 14.60 13.74 15.85
C PHE A 153 13.17 13.21 15.59
N ASP A 154 12.55 12.55 16.57
CA ASP A 154 11.14 12.13 16.47
C ASP A 154 10.22 13.31 16.81
N PHE A 155 10.07 14.23 15.86
CA PHE A 155 9.26 15.43 16.04
C PHE A 155 7.76 15.12 16.16
N TYR A 156 7.29 13.98 15.67
CA TYR A 156 5.91 13.53 15.93
C TYR A 156 5.64 13.43 17.44
N LYS A 157 6.56 12.86 18.23
CA LYS A 157 6.43 12.77 19.70
C LYS A 157 6.50 14.12 20.42
N LYS A 158 6.80 15.21 19.72
CA LYS A 158 6.87 16.58 20.26
C LYS A 158 5.70 17.46 19.79
N HIS A 159 5.33 17.38 18.52
CA HIS A 159 4.44 18.34 17.87
C HIS A 159 3.04 17.78 17.52
N SER A 160 2.89 16.46 17.41
CA SER A 160 1.58 15.84 17.13
C SER A 160 0.54 16.17 18.19
N ILE A 161 -0.74 16.17 17.79
CA ILE A 161 -1.87 16.34 18.70
C ILE A 161 -1.85 15.23 19.74
N ASN A 162 -1.69 13.97 19.31
CA ASN A 162 -1.67 12.84 20.22
C ASN A 162 -0.56 12.97 21.26
N ALA A 163 0.66 13.34 20.86
CA ALA A 163 1.75 13.53 21.81
C ALA A 163 1.48 14.68 22.80
N ARG A 164 0.98 15.82 22.31
CA ARG A 164 0.66 17.00 23.14
C ARG A 164 -0.49 16.76 24.11
N LEU A 165 -1.43 15.87 23.76
CA LEU A 165 -2.50 15.41 24.66
C LEU A 165 -2.06 14.26 25.58
N GLY A 166 -0.78 13.85 25.55
CA GLY A 166 -0.25 12.78 26.39
C GLY A 166 -0.70 11.37 25.98
N ARG A 167 -1.24 11.20 24.77
CA ARG A 167 -1.59 9.88 24.20
C ARG A 167 -0.32 9.20 23.72
N LYS A 168 0.08 8.17 24.46
CA LYS A 168 1.33 7.42 24.25
C LYS A 168 1.04 6.00 23.79
N GLY A 169 2.01 5.39 23.13
CA GLY A 169 1.90 4.05 22.54
C GLY A 169 1.54 4.09 21.06
N ALA A 170 1.68 2.93 20.41
CA ALA A 170 1.42 2.75 18.99
C ALA A 170 -0.06 2.47 18.67
N VAL A 171 -0.87 2.11 19.67
CA VAL A 171 -2.31 1.87 19.52
C VAL A 171 -3.09 2.84 20.39
N GLN A 172 -4.08 3.50 19.80
CA GLN A 172 -5.02 4.38 20.49
C GLN A 172 -6.44 3.93 20.19
N SER A 173 -7.33 3.99 21.18
CA SER A 173 -8.73 3.63 20.97
C SER A 173 -9.68 4.66 21.56
N ILE A 174 -10.80 4.89 20.88
CA ILE A 174 -11.90 5.72 21.37
C ILE A 174 -13.22 5.04 21.02
N THR A 175 -14.13 4.99 22.00
CA THR A 175 -15.49 4.50 21.80
C THR A 175 -16.45 5.68 21.81
N LEU A 176 -17.17 5.89 20.71
CA LEU A 176 -18.28 6.82 20.64
C LEU A 176 -19.56 6.07 21.02
N GLN A 177 -20.30 6.57 21.99
CA GLN A 177 -21.55 5.99 22.44
C GLN A 177 -22.71 6.90 22.07
N ASN A 178 -23.73 6.35 21.41
CA ASN A 178 -24.96 7.07 21.06
C ASN A 178 -26.15 6.09 21.03
N GLY A 179 -27.30 6.49 21.59
CA GLY A 179 -28.54 5.70 21.52
C GLY A 179 -28.42 4.24 21.98
N GLY A 180 -27.56 3.96 22.97
CA GLY A 180 -27.32 2.59 23.47
C GLY A 180 -26.45 1.71 22.56
N ARG A 181 -25.83 2.29 21.52
CA ARG A 181 -24.86 1.63 20.62
C ARG A 181 -23.45 2.16 20.88
N LYS A 182 -22.45 1.32 20.61
CA LYS A 182 -21.04 1.66 20.75
C LYS A 182 -20.34 1.60 19.40
N HIS A 183 -19.53 2.59 19.11
CA HIS A 183 -18.72 2.67 17.89
C HIS A 183 -17.26 2.80 18.29
N LEU A 184 -16.53 1.69 18.20
CA LEU A 184 -15.13 1.59 18.58
C LEU A 184 -14.25 1.95 17.40
N PHE A 185 -13.43 2.99 17.58
CA PHE A 185 -12.36 3.37 16.65
C PHE A 185 -11.01 2.99 17.26
N VAL A 186 -10.19 2.26 16.51
CA VAL A 186 -8.84 1.86 16.92
C VAL A 186 -7.81 2.34 15.90
N GLY A 187 -7.01 3.31 16.30
CA GLY A 187 -5.88 3.84 15.53
C GLY A 187 -4.62 3.09 15.85
N PHE A 188 -3.78 2.83 14.85
CA PHE A 188 -2.48 2.23 15.06
C PHE A 188 -1.39 2.85 14.19
N ASP A 189 -0.19 2.83 14.74
CA ASP A 189 1.03 3.33 14.13
C ASP A 189 1.95 2.16 13.80
N SER A 190 2.11 1.88 12.51
CA SER A 190 2.92 0.77 11.99
C SER A 190 4.16 1.24 11.25
N VAL A 191 4.63 2.48 11.47
CA VAL A 191 5.94 2.91 10.93
C VAL A 191 7.06 2.09 11.55
N MET A 192 8.17 1.95 10.83
CA MET A 192 9.34 1.24 11.34
C MET A 192 9.99 1.99 12.51
N ASP A 193 10.52 1.26 13.49
CA ASP A 193 11.20 1.85 14.66
C ASP A 193 12.43 2.70 14.28
N ILE A 194 13.09 2.33 13.18
CA ILE A 194 14.16 3.10 12.54
C ILE A 194 13.62 3.55 11.19
N GLY A 195 13.39 4.85 11.02
CA GLY A 195 12.86 5.39 9.78
C GLY A 195 13.92 5.56 8.71
N LEU A 196 13.87 4.71 7.67
CA LEU A 196 14.80 4.83 6.55
C LEU A 196 14.45 6.06 5.70
N ARG A 197 15.46 6.65 5.06
CA ARG A 197 15.27 7.68 4.03
C ARG A 197 14.60 7.08 2.80
N SER A 198 13.89 7.94 2.09
CA SER A 198 13.32 7.67 0.77
C SER A 198 14.44 7.43 -0.25
N PRO A 199 14.26 6.61 -1.31
CA PRO A 199 13.02 5.96 -1.75
C PRO A 199 12.57 4.73 -0.95
N THR A 200 13.32 4.26 0.06
CA THR A 200 12.83 3.21 0.97
C THR A 200 11.88 3.76 2.04
N ASN A 201 11.33 2.89 2.91
CA ASN A 201 10.33 3.23 3.93
C ASN A 201 8.96 3.58 3.32
N ILE A 202 8.40 2.69 2.52
CA ILE A 202 7.05 2.79 1.94
C ILE A 202 6.11 1.68 2.45
N PHE A 203 6.62 0.72 3.22
CA PHE A 203 5.83 -0.32 3.86
C PHE A 203 5.63 -0.01 5.34
N GLY A 204 4.41 -0.26 5.82
CA GLY A 204 4.18 -0.44 7.25
C GLY A 204 4.91 -1.68 7.74
N GLN A 205 5.58 -1.57 8.88
CA GLN A 205 6.41 -2.61 9.50
C GLN A 205 5.81 -3.01 10.85
N PRO A 206 4.64 -3.69 10.89
CA PRO A 206 4.02 -4.07 12.15
C PRO A 206 4.90 -5.05 12.92
N THR A 207 4.98 -4.86 14.24
CA THR A 207 5.62 -5.80 15.16
C THR A 207 4.60 -6.79 15.72
N ASP A 208 5.09 -7.92 16.25
CA ASP A 208 4.22 -8.88 16.94
C ASP A 208 3.54 -8.26 18.18
N GLN A 209 4.23 -7.35 18.86
CA GLN A 209 3.68 -6.57 19.96
C GLN A 209 2.56 -5.63 19.49
N LEU A 210 2.77 -4.92 18.37
CA LEU A 210 1.72 -4.06 17.79
C LEU A 210 0.46 -4.86 17.47
N LEU A 211 0.60 -6.04 16.86
CA LEU A 211 -0.56 -6.89 16.56
C LEU A 211 -1.25 -7.42 17.82
N PHE A 212 -0.50 -7.70 18.88
CA PHE A 212 -1.08 -8.09 20.17
C PHE A 212 -1.87 -6.93 20.80
N ASP A 213 -1.31 -5.73 20.82
CA ASP A 213 -1.96 -4.54 21.38
C ASP A 213 -3.20 -4.15 20.57
N LEU A 214 -3.12 -4.26 19.24
CA LEU A 214 -4.23 -4.02 18.32
C LEU A 214 -5.36 -5.03 18.51
N ASP A 215 -5.03 -6.32 18.65
CA ASP A 215 -6.00 -7.37 18.97
C ASP A 215 -6.69 -7.11 20.31
N ALA A 216 -5.93 -6.75 21.34
CA ALA A 216 -6.46 -6.42 22.66
C ALA A 216 -7.37 -5.18 22.64
N ALA A 217 -6.98 -4.14 21.88
CA ALA A 217 -7.78 -2.94 21.73
C ALA A 217 -9.09 -3.20 20.97
N LEU A 218 -9.06 -4.03 19.93
CA LEU A 218 -10.25 -4.42 19.18
C LEU A 218 -11.14 -5.39 19.94
N SER A 219 -10.59 -6.17 20.88
CA SER A 219 -11.39 -7.02 21.78
C SER A 219 -12.17 -6.27 22.85
N GLN A 220 -12.03 -4.94 22.91
CA GLN A 220 -12.88 -4.13 23.76
C GLN A 220 -14.35 -4.37 23.41
N TRP A 221 -15.15 -4.58 24.46
CA TRP A 221 -16.59 -4.82 24.38
C TRP A 221 -17.02 -6.23 23.93
N ASP A 222 -16.11 -7.16 23.63
CA ASP A 222 -16.45 -8.54 23.23
C ASP A 222 -17.09 -9.37 24.35
N ASN A 223 -16.58 -9.23 25.58
CA ASN A 223 -16.95 -10.08 26.72
C ASN A 223 -18.06 -9.49 27.60
N GLN A 224 -18.56 -8.30 27.29
CA GLN A 224 -19.61 -7.71 28.12
C GLN A 224 -20.94 -8.35 27.75
N SER A 225 -21.62 -8.91 28.76
CA SER A 225 -23.02 -9.34 28.75
C SER A 225 -24.02 -8.22 28.40
N THR A 226 -23.53 -7.08 27.92
CA THR A 226 -24.29 -5.90 27.51
C THR A 226 -24.94 -6.12 26.16
N SER A 227 -26.25 -5.92 26.14
CA SER A 227 -27.14 -5.96 24.97
C SER A 227 -26.86 -4.90 23.88
N SER A 228 -25.75 -4.15 23.95
CA SER A 228 -25.45 -3.03 23.05
C SER A 228 -24.65 -3.48 21.82
N PRO A 229 -25.17 -3.35 20.59
CA PRO A 229 -24.41 -3.61 19.37
C PRO A 229 -23.15 -2.73 19.27
N VAL A 230 -22.04 -3.32 18.79
CA VAL A 230 -20.75 -2.63 18.62
C VAL A 230 -20.34 -2.59 17.16
N THR A 231 -20.08 -1.40 16.63
CA THR A 231 -19.44 -1.20 15.32
C THR A 231 -17.94 -0.98 15.54
N LYS A 232 -17.08 -1.74 14.88
CA LYS A 232 -15.62 -1.61 15.00
C LYS A 232 -15.01 -1.05 13.71
N ILE A 233 -14.18 -0.02 13.85
CA ILE A 233 -13.46 0.63 12.75
C ILE A 233 -12.00 0.78 13.15
N ALA A 234 -11.08 0.39 12.27
CA ALA A 234 -9.66 0.64 12.45
C ALA A 234 -9.20 1.79 11.56
N PHE A 235 -8.15 2.49 11.97
CA PHE A 235 -7.49 3.48 11.12
C PHE A 235 -5.96 3.44 11.28
N GLY A 236 -5.26 3.68 10.19
CA GLY A 236 -3.82 3.56 10.07
C GLY A 236 -3.35 4.34 8.84
N HIS A 237 -2.05 4.33 8.55
CA HIS A 237 -1.53 5.02 7.36
C HIS A 237 -1.48 4.09 6.15
N PHE A 238 -0.81 2.93 6.28
CA PHE A 238 -0.49 2.07 5.15
C PHE A 238 -1.66 1.15 4.75
N PRO A 239 -1.97 1.02 3.45
CA PRO A 239 -2.81 -0.05 2.95
C PRO A 239 -2.21 -1.44 3.23
N ILE A 240 -3.05 -2.47 3.28
CA ILE A 240 -2.64 -3.85 3.54
C ILE A 240 -1.67 -4.36 2.47
N SER A 241 -1.80 -3.93 1.21
CA SER A 241 -0.87 -4.24 0.11
C SER A 241 0.54 -3.66 0.32
N PHE A 242 0.66 -2.61 1.14
CA PHE A 242 1.89 -1.94 1.57
C PHE A 242 2.16 -2.14 3.06
N SER A 243 1.80 -3.31 3.61
CA SER A 243 2.19 -3.73 4.96
C SER A 243 3.03 -5.00 4.90
N ALA A 244 4.17 -4.99 5.60
CA ALA A 244 5.00 -6.16 5.82
C ALA A 244 4.32 -7.14 6.80
N LEU A 245 4.86 -8.36 6.85
CA LEU A 245 4.53 -9.33 7.91
C LEU A 245 5.38 -9.08 9.14
N THR A 246 4.86 -9.44 10.31
CA THR A 246 5.65 -9.45 11.55
C THR A 246 6.75 -10.50 11.51
N THR A 247 7.64 -10.50 12.51
CA THR A 247 8.69 -11.51 12.64
C THR A 247 8.14 -12.93 12.80
N SER A 248 6.95 -13.09 13.38
CA SER A 248 6.25 -14.39 13.45
C SER A 248 5.43 -14.75 12.20
N GLY A 249 5.47 -13.91 11.16
CA GLY A 249 4.75 -14.13 9.90
C GLY A 249 3.27 -13.77 9.94
N ARG A 250 2.81 -12.99 10.93
CA ARG A 250 1.42 -12.56 11.06
C ARG A 250 1.15 -11.27 10.29
N SER A 251 -0.09 -11.10 9.82
CA SER A 251 -0.54 -9.89 9.13
C SER A 251 -1.53 -9.09 10.00
N ILE A 252 -1.55 -7.76 9.83
CA ILE A 252 -2.63 -6.90 10.33
C ILE A 252 -4.00 -7.37 9.79
N ARG A 253 -4.04 -7.82 8.54
CA ARG A 253 -5.26 -8.34 7.89
C ARG A 253 -5.95 -9.43 8.71
N ASP A 254 -5.17 -10.32 9.32
CA ASP A 254 -5.70 -11.45 10.09
C ASP A 254 -6.37 -10.98 11.38
N VAL A 255 -5.83 -9.93 12.02
CA VAL A 255 -6.45 -9.30 13.19
C VAL A 255 -7.76 -8.62 12.80
N PHE A 256 -7.79 -7.90 11.68
CA PHE A 256 -9.01 -7.23 11.21
C PHE A 256 -10.13 -8.21 10.85
N LEU A 257 -9.78 -9.32 10.19
CA LEU A 257 -10.73 -10.40 9.93
C LEU A 257 -11.23 -11.02 11.23
N LYS A 258 -10.35 -11.36 12.18
CA LYS A 258 -10.75 -11.93 13.48
C LYS A 258 -11.81 -11.08 14.18
N HIS A 259 -11.75 -9.74 14.04
CA HIS A 259 -12.67 -8.79 14.65
C HIS A 259 -13.85 -8.37 13.78
N SER A 260 -13.96 -8.88 12.55
CA SER A 260 -15.03 -8.57 11.58
C SER A 260 -15.32 -7.07 11.44
N LEU A 261 -14.25 -6.26 11.28
CA LEU A 261 -14.37 -4.81 11.19
C LEU A 261 -15.39 -4.37 10.13
N SER A 262 -16.07 -3.25 10.38
CA SER A 262 -16.89 -2.64 9.33
C SER A 262 -16.00 -2.01 8.26
N ALA A 263 -14.97 -1.27 8.68
CA ALA A 263 -14.00 -0.67 7.78
C ALA A 263 -12.62 -0.47 8.43
N TYR A 264 -11.58 -0.50 7.60
CA TYR A 264 -10.23 -0.02 7.86
C TYR A 264 -10.00 1.24 7.01
N LEU A 265 -9.68 2.36 7.66
CA LEU A 265 -9.44 3.65 7.02
C LEU A 265 -7.93 3.89 6.90
N CYS A 266 -7.44 4.15 5.68
CA CYS A 266 -6.01 4.39 5.42
C CYS A 266 -5.76 5.52 4.41
N GLY A 267 -4.49 5.82 4.16
CA GLY A 267 -3.99 6.81 3.19
C GLY A 267 -2.82 6.25 2.37
N HIS A 268 -1.75 7.02 2.19
CA HIS A 268 -0.45 6.63 1.61
C HIS A 268 -0.37 6.55 0.07
N LEU A 269 -1.42 6.11 -0.63
CA LEU A 269 -1.34 5.92 -2.09
C LEU A 269 -1.60 7.21 -2.87
N HIS A 270 -2.39 8.12 -2.30
CA HIS A 270 -2.83 9.35 -2.94
C HIS A 270 -3.71 9.08 -4.17
N THR A 271 -4.33 10.15 -4.69
CA THR A 271 -5.22 10.08 -5.85
C THR A 271 -4.53 9.80 -7.20
N ASN A 272 -3.19 9.74 -7.25
CA ASN A 272 -2.43 9.53 -8.49
C ASN A 272 -2.60 8.14 -9.11
N PHE A 273 -2.96 7.13 -8.30
CA PHE A 273 -3.24 5.77 -8.79
C PHE A 273 -4.69 5.59 -9.24
N GLY A 274 -5.61 6.43 -8.78
CA GLY A 274 -7.03 6.36 -9.07
C GLY A 274 -7.85 6.89 -7.90
N ARG A 275 -9.18 6.89 -8.05
CA ARG A 275 -10.11 7.27 -6.98
C ARG A 275 -10.75 6.05 -6.31
N ASN A 276 -10.67 4.87 -6.92
CA ASN A 276 -11.30 3.64 -6.44
C ASN A 276 -10.29 2.75 -5.69
N LEU A 277 -9.59 3.32 -4.71
CA LEU A 277 -8.61 2.63 -3.89
C LEU A 277 -9.29 1.91 -2.71
N LYS A 278 -10.25 1.05 -3.04
CA LYS A 278 -11.07 0.29 -2.08
C LYS A 278 -10.83 -1.19 -2.29
N ARG A 279 -10.81 -1.96 -1.20
CA ARG A 279 -10.63 -3.41 -1.25
C ARG A 279 -11.48 -4.10 -0.20
N HIS A 280 -12.19 -5.14 -0.61
CA HIS A 280 -12.93 -5.99 0.31
C HIS A 280 -12.10 -7.22 0.66
N HIS A 281 -12.02 -7.54 1.95
CA HIS A 281 -11.31 -8.69 2.46
C HIS A 281 -12.29 -9.68 3.11
N THR A 282 -12.10 -10.96 2.84
CA THR A 282 -12.88 -12.06 3.42
C THR A 282 -11.96 -13.16 3.97
N SER A 283 -12.42 -13.89 4.98
CA SER A 283 -11.77 -15.13 5.41
C SER A 283 -12.21 -16.27 4.49
N GLU A 284 -11.27 -16.87 3.77
CA GLU A 284 -11.56 -18.04 2.95
C GLU A 284 -11.29 -19.35 3.69
N LYS A 285 -12.20 -20.33 3.50
CA LYS A 285 -12.05 -21.72 3.99
C LYS A 285 -11.16 -22.60 3.09
N HIS A 286 -10.70 -22.11 1.93
CA HIS A 286 -9.87 -22.89 1.00
C HIS A 286 -8.43 -22.35 0.91
N ARG A 287 -7.51 -23.14 1.49
CA ARG A 287 -6.06 -22.87 1.69
C ARG A 287 -5.18 -22.90 0.42
N PHE A 288 -5.72 -22.90 -0.79
CA PHE A 288 -4.92 -23.00 -2.01
C PHE A 288 -5.32 -21.97 -3.07
N SER A 289 -4.29 -21.52 -3.82
CA SER A 289 -4.38 -20.93 -5.17
C SER A 289 -4.34 -19.38 -5.24
N SER A 290 -3.26 -18.83 -5.82
CA SER A 290 -2.99 -17.45 -6.32
C SER A 290 -3.31 -16.20 -5.47
N LYS A 291 -4.24 -16.24 -4.51
CA LYS A 291 -4.76 -15.09 -3.77
C LYS A 291 -3.81 -14.49 -2.72
N GLN A 292 -2.83 -15.27 -2.29
CA GLN A 292 -1.73 -14.77 -1.46
C GLN A 292 -0.92 -13.67 -2.19
N TYR A 293 -0.94 -13.68 -3.52
CA TYR A 293 -0.16 -12.77 -4.36
C TYR A 293 -1.00 -11.67 -5.00
N PHE A 294 -2.22 -12.02 -5.45
CA PHE A 294 -3.08 -11.09 -6.19
C PHE A 294 -4.54 -11.23 -5.81
N GLN A 295 -5.23 -10.10 -5.73
CA GLN A 295 -6.67 -10.01 -5.82
C GLN A 295 -7.00 -9.22 -7.09
N PHE A 296 -7.79 -9.79 -8.01
CA PHE A 296 -8.03 -9.19 -9.33
C PHE A 296 -9.15 -8.15 -9.33
N ASP A 297 -10.12 -8.29 -8.44
CA ASP A 297 -11.27 -7.40 -8.33
C ASP A 297 -11.39 -6.81 -6.92
N ILE A 298 -12.06 -5.67 -6.79
CA ILE A 298 -12.29 -4.99 -5.50
C ILE A 298 -12.89 -5.93 -4.45
N ARG A 299 -13.75 -6.85 -4.89
CA ARG A 299 -14.33 -7.89 -4.06
C ARG A 299 -14.07 -9.26 -4.63
N GLU A 300 -13.67 -10.18 -3.75
CA GLU A 300 -13.57 -11.59 -4.11
C GLU A 300 -14.98 -12.13 -4.40
N GLY A 301 -15.16 -12.75 -5.57
CA GLY A 301 -16.40 -13.40 -5.93
C GLY A 301 -16.68 -14.54 -4.97
N MET A 302 -17.51 -14.30 -3.95
CA MET A 302 -18.17 -15.37 -3.25
C MET A 302 -19.08 -16.02 -4.29
N SER A 303 -18.85 -17.32 -4.57
CA SER A 303 -19.85 -18.15 -5.21
C SER A 303 -21.14 -17.84 -4.48
N THR A 304 -22.15 -17.35 -5.22
CA THR A 304 -23.52 -17.14 -4.76
C THR A 304 -23.82 -18.23 -3.76
N ALA A 305 -23.70 -17.93 -2.46
CA ALA A 305 -24.09 -18.89 -1.45
C ALA A 305 -25.55 -19.08 -1.78
N VAL A 306 -25.89 -20.29 -2.23
CA VAL A 306 -27.27 -20.73 -2.35
C VAL A 306 -27.82 -20.53 -0.95
N ILE A 307 -28.51 -19.40 -0.75
CA ILE A 307 -29.11 -19.08 0.53
C ILE A 307 -30.28 -20.04 0.61
N ASN A 308 -30.08 -21.14 1.32
CA ASN A 308 -31.23 -21.93 1.76
C ASN A 308 -32.05 -20.99 2.65
N ASP A 309 -33.34 -20.86 2.38
CA ASP A 309 -34.35 -20.09 3.15
C ASP A 309 -34.47 -20.51 4.63
N ASN A 310 -33.57 -21.37 5.10
CA ASN A 310 -33.60 -21.93 6.43
C ASN A 310 -32.86 -20.99 7.40
N CYS A 311 -33.60 -20.06 8.00
CA CYS A 311 -33.16 -19.13 9.05
C CYS A 311 -32.71 -19.82 10.37
N SER A 312 -32.49 -21.14 10.35
CA SER A 312 -32.30 -21.99 11.52
C SER A 312 -30.84 -22.33 11.83
N ALA A 313 -29.90 -21.99 10.95
CA ALA A 313 -28.47 -22.18 11.19
C ALA A 313 -27.71 -20.86 10.97
N ARG A 314 -27.17 -20.27 12.04
CA ARG A 314 -26.01 -19.38 11.92
C ARG A 314 -24.85 -20.23 11.42
N THR A 315 -24.78 -20.48 10.12
CA THR A 315 -23.50 -20.81 9.49
C THR A 315 -22.56 -19.68 9.86
N GLU A 316 -21.43 -20.00 10.53
CA GLU A 316 -20.40 -19.03 10.89
C GLU A 316 -20.20 -18.07 9.72
N SER A 317 -20.62 -16.81 9.91
CA SER A 317 -20.50 -15.80 8.87
C SER A 317 -19.03 -15.68 8.52
N ALA A 318 -18.73 -15.67 7.22
CA ALA A 318 -17.37 -15.41 6.78
C ALA A 318 -16.93 -14.07 7.39
N THR A 319 -15.82 -14.07 8.12
CA THR A 319 -15.27 -12.81 8.63
C THR A 319 -14.84 -11.95 7.46
N GLU A 320 -15.15 -10.67 7.51
CA GLU A 320 -14.91 -9.74 6.40
C GLU A 320 -14.69 -8.33 6.91
N PHE A 321 -14.08 -7.49 6.08
CA PHE A 321 -14.02 -6.04 6.28
C PHE A 321 -13.73 -5.30 4.98
N TRP A 322 -14.09 -4.01 4.94
CA TRP A 322 -13.69 -3.09 3.89
C TRP A 322 -12.40 -2.35 4.23
N GLU A 323 -11.46 -2.27 3.31
CA GLU A 323 -10.32 -1.35 3.33
C GLU A 323 -10.63 -0.16 2.42
N TRP A 324 -10.56 1.05 2.98
CA TRP A 324 -10.82 2.29 2.26
C TRP A 324 -9.62 3.24 2.37
N GLU A 325 -8.76 3.23 1.35
CA GLU A 325 -7.75 4.27 1.20
C GLU A 325 -8.44 5.57 0.79
N MET A 326 -8.17 6.64 1.52
CA MET A 326 -8.63 7.97 1.15
C MET A 326 -7.55 8.63 0.31
N GLY A 327 -7.96 9.35 -0.74
CA GLY A 327 -7.05 10.22 -1.46
C GLY A 327 -6.40 11.29 -0.57
N ASP A 328 -5.58 12.13 -1.17
CA ASP A 328 -4.67 13.01 -0.44
C ASP A 328 -5.17 14.44 -0.25
N TRP A 329 -4.75 15.06 0.84
CA TRP A 329 -4.82 16.52 0.97
C TRP A 329 -3.78 17.21 0.07
N ARG A 330 -2.57 16.64 -0.05
CA ARG A 330 -1.40 17.18 -0.79
C ARG A 330 -1.73 17.74 -2.18
N SER A 331 -2.56 17.07 -2.96
CA SER A 331 -2.86 17.42 -4.35
C SER A 331 -4.35 17.62 -4.55
N ALA A 332 -5.17 16.71 -4.02
CA ALA A 332 -6.61 16.73 -4.24
C ALA A 332 -7.38 17.55 -3.20
N ARG A 333 -6.73 18.01 -2.10
CA ARG A 333 -7.40 18.73 -1.00
C ARG A 333 -8.64 17.98 -0.51
N SER A 334 -8.50 16.66 -0.35
CA SER A 334 -9.63 15.78 -0.06
C SER A 334 -9.94 15.72 1.43
N MET A 335 -11.21 15.52 1.76
CA MET A 335 -11.72 15.21 3.09
C MET A 335 -12.82 14.16 2.97
N ARG A 336 -12.89 13.24 3.93
CA ARG A 336 -13.95 12.25 4.03
C ARG A 336 -14.82 12.52 5.25
N ILE A 337 -16.13 12.46 5.08
CA ILE A 337 -17.07 12.33 6.19
C ILE A 337 -17.55 10.89 6.24
N LEU A 338 -17.31 10.24 7.37
CA LEU A 338 -17.81 8.91 7.71
C LEU A 338 -19.10 9.08 8.52
N ALA A 339 -20.15 8.35 8.17
CA ALA A 339 -21.39 8.29 8.94
C ALA A 339 -21.68 6.84 9.34
N ILE A 340 -21.94 6.63 10.63
CA ILE A 340 -22.39 5.36 11.19
C ILE A 340 -23.84 5.55 11.60
N ASP A 341 -24.75 5.04 10.78
CA ASP A 341 -26.19 5.10 11.03
C ASP A 341 -26.66 3.71 11.39
N SER A 342 -27.01 3.53 12.66
CA SER A 342 -27.64 2.31 13.12
C SER A 342 -26.81 1.03 12.84
N GLY A 343 -25.48 1.16 12.89
CA GLY A 343 -24.53 0.09 12.62
C GLY A 343 -24.06 -0.01 11.16
N HIS A 344 -24.80 0.61 10.23
CA HIS A 344 -24.37 0.75 8.83
C HIS A 344 -23.34 1.86 8.71
N VAL A 345 -22.26 1.59 7.98
CA VAL A 345 -21.15 2.54 7.81
C VAL A 345 -21.15 3.03 6.37
N SER A 346 -21.37 4.32 6.18
CA SER A 346 -21.25 5.00 4.89
C SER A 346 -20.19 6.09 4.94
N TYR A 347 -19.76 6.56 3.78
CA TYR A 347 -18.90 7.74 3.69
C TYR A 347 -19.25 8.61 2.49
N ALA A 348 -18.82 9.87 2.53
CA ALA A 348 -18.79 10.78 1.41
C ALA A 348 -17.43 11.47 1.35
N ASP A 349 -16.79 11.42 0.19
CA ASP A 349 -15.52 12.09 -0.08
C ASP A 349 -15.80 13.42 -0.79
N MET A 350 -15.05 14.46 -0.42
CA MET A 350 -15.15 15.78 -1.04
C MET A 350 -13.78 16.41 -1.21
N ASP A 351 -13.61 17.17 -2.29
CA ASP A 351 -12.43 17.99 -2.54
C ASP A 351 -12.74 19.49 -2.34
N PHE A 352 -11.70 20.23 -1.97
CA PHE A 352 -11.70 21.67 -1.76
C PHE A 352 -10.89 22.44 -2.81
N ILE A 353 -10.63 21.82 -3.98
CA ILE A 353 -9.85 22.46 -5.06
C ILE A 353 -10.52 23.75 -5.54
N PHE A 354 -11.85 23.76 -5.60
CA PHE A 354 -12.65 24.90 -6.03
C PHE A 354 -13.16 25.77 -4.87
N GLY A 355 -12.61 25.58 -3.67
CA GLY A 355 -12.95 26.35 -2.48
C GLY A 355 -13.85 25.62 -1.49
N SER A 356 -14.34 26.38 -0.51
CA SER A 356 -15.20 25.86 0.56
C SER A 356 -16.57 25.46 0.03
N ARG A 357 -17.16 24.42 0.62
CA ARG A 357 -18.54 24.01 0.33
C ARG A 357 -19.48 24.59 1.38
N ASP A 358 -20.53 25.27 0.92
CA ASP A 358 -21.56 25.83 1.80
C ASP A 358 -22.60 24.79 2.25
N VAL A 359 -22.80 23.75 1.42
CA VAL A 359 -23.68 22.61 1.68
C VAL A 359 -22.94 21.31 1.44
N ILE A 360 -23.05 20.37 2.38
CA ILE A 360 -22.44 19.05 2.32
C ILE A 360 -23.54 18.01 2.58
N ILE A 361 -23.70 17.07 1.64
CA ILE A 361 -24.72 16.03 1.70
C ILE A 361 -24.04 14.67 1.82
N VAL A 362 -24.38 13.92 2.87
CA VAL A 362 -23.84 12.58 3.16
C VAL A 362 -25.01 11.61 3.27
N PRO A 363 -25.34 10.88 2.20
CA PRO A 363 -26.41 9.89 2.29
C PRO A 363 -25.95 8.72 3.20
N THR A 364 -26.78 8.34 4.18
CA THR A 364 -26.43 7.33 5.20
C THR A 364 -27.05 5.97 4.91
N PHE A 365 -28.24 5.94 4.33
CA PHE A 365 -28.91 4.70 3.92
C PHE A 365 -29.90 4.97 2.77
N PRO A 366 -30.08 4.05 1.80
CA PRO A 366 -29.35 2.77 1.62
C PRO A 366 -27.86 2.97 1.27
N LEU A 367 -27.04 1.97 1.58
CA LEU A 367 -25.59 2.01 1.36
C LEU A 367 -25.22 1.92 -0.13
N ASP A 368 -24.02 2.40 -0.47
CA ASP A 368 -23.45 2.19 -1.81
C ASP A 368 -23.15 0.69 -2.03
N SER A 369 -23.84 0.10 -2.98
CA SER A 369 -23.74 -1.34 -3.26
C SER A 369 -22.39 -1.75 -3.83
N ARG A 370 -21.52 -0.82 -4.23
CA ARG A 370 -20.19 -1.14 -4.77
C ARG A 370 -19.15 -1.34 -3.66
N PHE A 371 -19.16 -0.47 -2.64
CA PHE A 371 -18.02 -0.30 -1.73
C PHE A 371 -18.36 -0.24 -0.24
N MET A 372 -19.66 -0.23 0.12
CA MET A 372 -20.11 -0.08 1.51
C MET A 372 -20.96 -1.27 1.99
N GLN A 373 -21.57 -2.01 1.07
CA GLN A 373 -22.36 -3.20 1.37
C GLN A 373 -21.48 -4.38 1.84
N ARG A 374 -21.88 -5.07 2.90
CA ARG A 374 -21.21 -6.25 3.46
C ARG A 374 -21.85 -7.55 2.95
N SER A 375 -21.10 -8.66 2.95
CA SER A 375 -21.64 -9.98 2.58
C SER A 375 -22.57 -10.56 3.65
N SER A 376 -22.52 -10.06 4.89
CA SER A 376 -23.47 -10.42 5.94
C SER A 376 -24.87 -9.81 5.73
N ASP A 377 -24.99 -8.72 4.97
CA ASP A 377 -26.25 -7.97 4.85
C ASP A 377 -27.39 -8.73 4.14
N PRO A 378 -27.16 -9.57 3.10
CA PRO A 378 -28.21 -10.42 2.52
C PRO A 378 -28.88 -11.35 3.54
N PHE A 379 -28.12 -11.88 4.51
CA PHE A 379 -28.68 -12.74 5.56
C PHE A 379 -29.57 -11.93 6.51
N ASP A 380 -29.12 -10.74 6.90
CA ASP A 380 -29.91 -9.82 7.73
C ASP A 380 -31.21 -9.40 7.03
N PHE A 381 -31.14 -9.20 5.70
CA PHE A 381 -32.28 -8.90 4.85
C PHE A 381 -33.29 -10.06 4.77
N ILE A 382 -32.84 -11.27 4.41
CA ILE A 382 -33.71 -12.46 4.24
C ILE A 382 -34.31 -12.90 5.57
N CYS A 383 -33.52 -12.87 6.65
CA CYS A 383 -33.96 -13.34 7.96
C CYS A 383 -34.64 -12.24 8.80
N GLN A 384 -34.75 -11.01 8.28
CA GLN A 384 -35.27 -9.82 8.99
C GLN A 384 -34.67 -9.68 10.41
N ALA A 385 -33.38 -10.02 10.56
CA ALA A 385 -32.73 -10.14 11.86
C ALA A 385 -32.50 -8.78 12.55
N THR A 386 -32.50 -7.70 11.76
CA THR A 386 -32.47 -6.30 12.21
C THR A 386 -33.84 -5.65 11.99
N SER A 387 -34.26 -4.76 12.89
CA SER A 387 -35.60 -4.17 12.85
C SER A 387 -35.90 -3.56 11.47
N ALA A 388 -36.95 -4.06 10.81
CA ALA A 388 -37.38 -3.67 9.46
C ALA A 388 -37.67 -2.16 9.27
N ALA A 389 -37.63 -1.37 10.34
CA ALA A 389 -37.81 0.07 10.33
C ALA A 389 -36.76 0.83 9.50
N HIS A 390 -35.50 0.36 9.45
CA HIS A 390 -34.43 1.09 8.73
C HIS A 390 -34.51 0.93 7.22
N ILE A 391 -34.83 -0.28 6.74
CA ILE A 391 -34.93 -0.61 5.30
C ILE A 391 -36.05 0.19 4.63
N GLY A 392 -37.12 0.50 5.39
CA GLY A 392 -38.24 1.32 4.94
C GLY A 392 -38.00 2.83 4.89
N THR A 393 -36.77 3.30 5.14
CA THR A 393 -36.47 4.74 5.10
C THR A 393 -35.20 5.06 4.31
N VAL A 394 -35.26 6.08 3.46
CA VAL A 394 -34.06 6.73 2.89
C VAL A 394 -33.60 7.80 3.87
N ARG A 395 -32.29 7.89 4.08
CA ARG A 395 -31.69 8.65 5.19
C ARG A 395 -30.43 9.37 4.72
N ALA A 396 -30.30 10.64 5.07
CA ALA A 396 -29.15 11.46 4.70
C ALA A 396 -28.87 12.56 5.72
N LEU A 397 -27.58 12.90 5.87
CA LEU A 397 -27.13 14.08 6.60
C LEU A 397 -26.93 15.23 5.60
N VAL A 398 -27.50 16.39 5.89
CA VAL A 398 -27.34 17.63 5.12
C VAL A 398 -26.83 18.70 6.08
N PHE A 399 -25.56 19.07 5.90
CA PHE A 399 -24.91 20.16 6.62
C PHE A 399 -24.94 21.39 5.74
N SER A 400 -25.46 22.51 6.25
CA SER A 400 -25.61 23.73 5.45
C SER A 400 -25.34 24.98 6.28
N ARG A 401 -24.64 25.96 5.68
CA ARG A 401 -24.49 27.32 6.23
C ARG A 401 -25.79 28.12 6.12
N TYR A 402 -26.58 27.83 5.09
CA TYR A 402 -27.86 28.46 4.81
C TYR A 402 -29.00 27.63 5.36
N LYS A 403 -30.15 28.28 5.59
CA LYS A 403 -31.37 27.55 5.90
C LYS A 403 -31.82 26.80 4.64
N ILE A 404 -32.02 25.49 4.77
CA ILE A 404 -32.53 24.63 3.71
C ILE A 404 -34.04 24.77 3.66
N GLU A 405 -34.59 24.95 2.45
CA GLU A 405 -36.02 25.04 2.20
C GLU A 405 -36.64 23.64 2.19
N TYR A 406 -36.12 22.76 1.33
CA TYR A 406 -36.50 21.35 1.25
C TYR A 406 -35.33 20.47 0.79
N VAL A 407 -35.44 19.17 1.10
CA VAL A 407 -34.48 18.14 0.68
C VAL A 407 -35.27 17.04 -0.02
N THR A 408 -34.78 16.56 -1.15
CA THR A 408 -35.47 15.59 -1.99
C THR A 408 -34.61 14.36 -2.22
N ALA A 409 -35.17 13.18 -2.01
CA ALA A 409 -34.59 11.91 -2.42
C ALA A 409 -35.02 11.58 -3.84
N LYS A 410 -34.05 11.44 -4.74
CA LYS A 410 -34.26 11.05 -6.14
C LYS A 410 -33.70 9.65 -6.38
N VAL A 411 -34.53 8.74 -6.89
CA VAL A 411 -34.11 7.40 -7.30
C VAL A 411 -34.19 7.31 -8.81
N TYR A 412 -33.09 6.86 -9.41
CA TYR A 412 -32.97 6.62 -10.83
C TYR A 412 -32.86 5.13 -11.11
N GLU A 413 -33.52 4.67 -12.16
CA GLU A 413 -33.30 3.37 -12.77
C GLU A 413 -32.29 3.49 -13.91
N LEU A 414 -31.27 2.64 -13.90
CA LEU A 414 -30.32 2.50 -14.99
C LEU A 414 -30.88 1.51 -16.01
N HIS A 415 -31.32 2.03 -17.16
CA HIS A 415 -31.85 1.23 -18.26
C HIS A 415 -31.10 1.56 -19.55
N SER A 416 -30.51 0.55 -20.20
CA SER A 416 -29.77 0.71 -21.46
C SER A 416 -28.68 1.80 -21.45
N GLY A 417 -28.06 2.05 -20.29
CA GLY A 417 -27.00 3.04 -20.10
C GLY A 417 -27.48 4.46 -19.79
N SER A 418 -28.79 4.72 -19.74
CA SER A 418 -29.36 6.00 -19.33
C SER A 418 -30.07 5.91 -17.97
N PHE A 419 -30.01 7.01 -17.21
CA PHE A 419 -30.68 7.15 -15.92
C PHE A 419 -32.07 7.74 -16.11
N HIS A 420 -33.10 7.02 -15.66
CA HIS A 420 -34.49 7.46 -15.68
C HIS A 420 -34.97 7.68 -14.24
N LEU A 421 -35.50 8.87 -13.94
CA LEU A 421 -36.03 9.18 -12.61
C LEU A 421 -37.32 8.35 -12.38
N VAL A 422 -37.33 7.53 -11.32
CA VAL A 422 -38.45 6.66 -10.96
C VAL A 422 -39.07 7.01 -9.61
N LEU A 423 -38.33 7.74 -8.76
CA LEU A 423 -38.84 8.26 -7.50
C LEU A 423 -38.31 9.67 -7.26
N GLU A 424 -39.18 10.56 -6.83
CA GLU A 424 -38.84 11.87 -6.30
C GLU A 424 -39.73 12.13 -5.09
N GLN A 425 -39.15 12.22 -3.90
CA GLN A 425 -39.89 12.45 -2.66
C GLN A 425 -39.16 13.43 -1.75
N GLU A 426 -39.90 14.35 -1.16
CA GLU A 426 -39.39 15.27 -0.15
C GLU A 426 -39.08 14.55 1.16
N MET A 427 -37.99 14.93 1.82
CA MET A 427 -37.49 14.35 3.05
C MET A 427 -37.79 15.24 4.25
N GLU A 428 -38.23 14.62 5.34
CA GLU A 428 -38.53 15.33 6.59
C GLU A 428 -37.28 15.48 7.46
N ASN A 429 -37.11 16.66 8.06
CA ASN A 429 -36.08 16.87 9.08
C ASN A 429 -36.53 16.27 10.42
N THR A 430 -35.91 15.15 10.81
CA THR A 430 -36.27 14.36 11.99
C THR A 430 -36.25 15.10 13.33
N SER A 431 -35.58 16.26 13.44
CA SER A 431 -35.43 16.99 14.72
C SER A 431 -35.73 18.49 14.62
N GLY A 432 -36.10 19.00 13.45
CA GLY A 432 -36.36 20.42 13.19
C GLY A 432 -35.14 21.37 13.35
N LYS A 433 -34.02 20.87 13.91
CA LYS A 433 -32.76 21.60 14.14
C LYS A 433 -31.50 20.78 13.84
N GLY A 434 -31.62 19.48 13.57
CA GLY A 434 -30.49 18.60 13.24
C GLY A 434 -30.26 18.47 11.75
N ALA A 435 -29.11 17.91 11.39
CA ALA A 435 -28.70 17.71 9.99
C ALA A 435 -29.37 16.50 9.32
N MET A 436 -30.22 15.74 10.03
CA MET A 436 -30.73 14.46 9.54
C MET A 436 -32.09 14.59 8.85
N TYR A 437 -32.13 14.13 7.62
CA TYR A 437 -33.33 14.06 6.78
C TYR A 437 -33.69 12.61 6.51
N THR A 438 -34.99 12.30 6.55
CA THR A 438 -35.49 10.96 6.29
C THR A 438 -36.78 10.99 5.49
N VAL A 439 -36.99 10.00 4.63
CA VAL A 439 -38.27 9.77 3.95
C VAL A 439 -38.61 8.29 3.97
N ALA A 440 -39.87 7.98 4.25
CA ALA A 440 -40.36 6.61 4.17
C ALA A 440 -40.59 6.24 2.70
N TRP A 441 -40.24 5.01 2.32
CA TRP A 441 -40.44 4.52 0.96
C TRP A 441 -40.90 3.06 0.97
N ASN A 442 -41.53 2.64 -0.13
CA ASN A 442 -41.81 1.22 -0.35
C ASN A 442 -40.58 0.55 -0.96
N TRP A 443 -39.65 0.16 -0.09
CA TRP A 443 -38.37 -0.44 -0.48
C TRP A 443 -38.49 -1.68 -1.38
N ARG A 444 -39.63 -2.39 -1.32
CA ARG A 444 -39.91 -3.58 -2.14
C ARG A 444 -39.96 -3.27 -3.63
N ASP A 445 -40.30 -2.05 -3.99
CA ASP A 445 -40.35 -1.60 -5.39
C ASP A 445 -38.94 -1.48 -6.00
N PHE A 446 -37.90 -1.45 -5.16
CA PHE A 446 -36.50 -1.34 -5.54
C PHE A 446 -35.68 -2.62 -5.24
N SER A 447 -36.37 -3.74 -4.99
CA SER A 447 -35.75 -5.06 -4.83
C SER A 447 -35.49 -5.67 -6.21
N ASP A 448 -34.22 -5.87 -6.56
CA ASP A 448 -33.80 -6.42 -7.84
C ASP A 448 -32.60 -7.38 -7.70
N GLU A 449 -32.42 -8.27 -8.68
CA GLU A 449 -31.26 -9.16 -8.76
C GLU A 449 -29.98 -8.42 -9.17
N SER A 450 -30.10 -7.30 -9.89
CA SER A 450 -28.96 -6.45 -10.27
C SER A 450 -28.69 -5.40 -9.18
N PRO A 451 -27.53 -5.46 -8.51
CA PRO A 451 -27.20 -4.56 -7.39
C PRO A 451 -26.94 -3.10 -7.77
N ASP A 452 -26.92 -2.78 -9.06
CA ASP A 452 -26.64 -1.47 -9.65
C ASP A 452 -27.77 -0.98 -10.56
N ARG A 453 -28.96 -1.62 -10.53
CA ARG A 453 -30.14 -1.16 -11.27
C ARG A 453 -30.64 0.19 -10.78
N TYR A 454 -30.71 0.38 -9.46
CA TYR A 454 -31.24 1.60 -8.86
C TYR A 454 -30.15 2.46 -8.24
N TRP A 455 -30.27 3.78 -8.42
CA TRP A 455 -29.29 4.75 -7.97
C TRP A 455 -29.96 5.87 -7.19
N LEU A 456 -29.39 6.21 -6.03
CA LEU A 456 -29.86 7.28 -5.17
C LEU A 456 -29.05 8.55 -5.41
N GLN A 457 -29.75 9.67 -5.45
CA GLN A 457 -29.18 11.01 -5.37
C GLN A 457 -30.01 11.86 -4.42
N ILE A 458 -29.36 12.60 -3.54
CA ILE A 458 -30.02 13.53 -2.63
C ILE A 458 -29.81 14.94 -3.16
N GLU A 459 -30.90 15.70 -3.22
CA GLU A 459 -30.93 17.10 -3.62
C GLU A 459 -31.32 17.95 -2.41
N ALA A 460 -30.60 19.03 -2.16
CA ALA A 460 -30.95 20.02 -1.14
C ALA A 460 -31.08 21.39 -1.81
N VAL A 461 -32.16 22.11 -1.50
CA VAL A 461 -32.43 23.45 -2.02
C VAL A 461 -32.44 24.44 -0.87
N ASP A 462 -31.67 25.52 -0.98
CA ASP A 462 -31.64 26.56 0.04
C ASP A 462 -32.75 27.61 -0.18
N MET A 463 -32.93 28.51 0.79
CA MET A 463 -33.94 29.58 0.68
C MET A 463 -33.71 30.59 -0.47
N SER A 464 -32.55 30.58 -1.12
CA SER A 464 -32.29 31.40 -2.31
C SER A 464 -32.67 30.70 -3.61
N GLY A 465 -33.02 29.41 -3.54
CA GLY A 465 -33.34 28.56 -4.69
C GLY A 465 -32.11 27.88 -5.31
N GLU A 466 -30.93 27.98 -4.69
CA GLU A 466 -29.74 27.30 -5.16
C GLU A 466 -29.81 25.80 -4.85
N VAL A 467 -29.40 24.98 -5.82
CA VAL A 467 -29.57 23.53 -5.78
C VAL A 467 -28.22 22.84 -5.55
N TYR A 468 -28.16 21.98 -4.54
CA TYR A 468 -26.99 21.20 -4.18
C TYR A 468 -27.28 19.71 -4.31
N LEU A 469 -26.38 18.97 -4.97
CA LEU A 469 -26.58 17.56 -5.26
C LEU A 469 -25.49 16.69 -4.62
N SER A 470 -25.89 15.56 -4.05
CA SER A 470 -24.95 14.50 -3.69
C SER A 470 -24.39 13.81 -4.95
N GLU A 471 -23.28 13.09 -4.79
CA GLU A 471 -22.89 12.09 -5.79
C GLU A 471 -24.02 11.06 -5.93
N ARG A 472 -24.30 10.66 -7.17
CA ARG A 472 -25.25 9.61 -7.46
C ARG A 472 -24.60 8.26 -7.19
N ARG A 473 -25.22 7.40 -6.39
CA ARG A 473 -24.66 6.10 -6.00
C ARG A 473 -25.63 4.94 -6.21
N PRO A 474 -25.19 3.76 -6.66
CA PRO A 474 -26.05 2.60 -6.77
C PRO A 474 -26.35 2.04 -5.39
N PHE A 475 -27.50 1.41 -5.23
CA PHE A 475 -27.84 0.69 -4.01
C PHE A 475 -28.56 -0.62 -4.33
N SER A 476 -28.48 -1.56 -3.40
CA SER A 476 -29.27 -2.79 -3.43
C SER A 476 -29.97 -2.95 -2.09
N VAL A 477 -31.30 -2.99 -2.12
CA VAL A 477 -32.09 -3.20 -0.89
C VAL A 477 -31.91 -4.63 -0.36
N ASN A 478 -31.68 -5.59 -1.26
CA ASN A 478 -31.52 -7.02 -0.94
C ASN A 478 -30.12 -7.37 -0.43
N GLY A 479 -29.27 -6.37 -0.20
CA GLY A 479 -27.89 -6.54 0.25
C GLY A 479 -26.92 -7.06 -0.81
N LEU A 480 -27.32 -7.10 -2.08
CA LEU A 480 -26.45 -7.51 -3.18
C LEU A 480 -25.40 -6.43 -3.46
N THR A 481 -24.26 -6.84 -4.01
CA THR A 481 -23.11 -5.95 -4.19
C THR A 481 -22.73 -5.86 -5.65
N ALA A 482 -22.64 -4.64 -6.16
CA ALA A 482 -22.28 -4.35 -7.54
C ALA A 482 -20.81 -4.66 -7.78
N LYS A 483 -20.53 -5.31 -8.91
CA LYS A 483 -19.16 -5.57 -9.32
C LYS A 483 -18.55 -4.29 -9.86
N PHE A 484 -17.37 -3.96 -9.36
CA PHE A 484 -16.59 -2.84 -9.85
C PHE A 484 -15.13 -3.28 -10.00
N SER A 485 -14.54 -3.00 -11.15
CA SER A 485 -13.18 -3.42 -11.47
C SER A 485 -12.20 -2.27 -11.24
N TRP A 486 -10.97 -2.64 -10.88
CA TRP A 486 -9.87 -1.70 -10.82
C TRP A 486 -9.35 -1.36 -12.21
N THR A 487 -8.90 -0.13 -12.38
CA THR A 487 -7.94 0.19 -13.44
C THR A 487 -6.61 -0.54 -13.18
N TRP A 488 -5.75 -0.65 -14.20
CA TRP A 488 -4.44 -1.28 -14.01
C TRP A 488 -3.60 -0.63 -12.90
N LYS A 489 -3.65 0.71 -12.77
CA LYS A 489 -2.95 1.43 -11.71
C LYS A 489 -3.50 1.07 -10.32
N GLU A 490 -4.82 1.11 -10.14
CA GLU A 490 -5.47 0.75 -8.88
C GLU A 490 -5.19 -0.71 -8.52
N PHE A 491 -5.25 -1.63 -9.49
CA PHE A 491 -4.91 -3.05 -9.30
C PHE A 491 -3.46 -3.22 -8.84
N THR A 492 -2.51 -2.49 -9.43
CA THR A 492 -1.10 -2.61 -9.04
C THR A 492 -0.83 -2.19 -7.60
N VAL A 493 -1.63 -1.30 -7.02
CA VAL A 493 -1.42 -0.82 -5.64
C VAL A 493 -2.35 -1.46 -4.62
N MET A 494 -3.57 -1.89 -5.00
CA MET A 494 -4.51 -2.55 -4.08
C MET A 494 -4.53 -4.07 -4.23
N GLY A 495 -4.50 -4.57 -5.47
CA GLY A 495 -4.63 -5.99 -5.80
C GLY A 495 -3.35 -6.79 -5.60
N CYS A 496 -2.19 -6.21 -5.92
CA CYS A 496 -0.89 -6.86 -5.76
C CYS A 496 -0.40 -6.85 -4.31
N GLN A 497 -0.07 -8.03 -3.76
CA GLN A 497 0.51 -8.16 -2.42
C GLN A 497 2.04 -8.08 -2.51
N TRP A 498 2.56 -6.86 -2.55
CA TRP A 498 3.98 -6.61 -2.85
C TRP A 498 4.96 -7.28 -1.88
N ASN A 499 4.60 -7.38 -0.60
CA ASN A 499 5.39 -8.14 0.39
C ASN A 499 5.58 -9.61 -0.02
N GLN A 500 4.54 -10.25 -0.55
CA GLN A 500 4.61 -11.64 -1.01
C GLN A 500 5.25 -11.77 -2.39
N LEU A 501 5.10 -10.76 -3.25
CA LEU A 501 5.56 -10.76 -4.64
C LEU A 501 7.05 -10.46 -4.79
N TYR A 502 7.66 -9.71 -3.86
CA TYR A 502 9.02 -9.22 -4.00
C TYR A 502 10.04 -10.33 -4.29
N PHE A 503 10.14 -11.33 -3.42
CA PHE A 503 11.11 -12.43 -3.59
C PHE A 503 10.83 -13.30 -4.82
N PRO A 504 9.59 -13.75 -5.10
CA PRO A 504 9.28 -14.48 -6.32
C PRO A 504 9.70 -13.73 -7.61
N ILE A 505 9.39 -12.44 -7.72
CA ILE A 505 9.76 -11.65 -8.91
C ILE A 505 11.28 -11.55 -9.02
N MET A 506 11.95 -11.21 -7.92
CA MET A 506 13.40 -11.07 -7.89
C MET A 506 14.11 -12.39 -8.25
N TRP A 507 13.77 -13.51 -7.60
CA TRP A 507 14.40 -14.80 -7.85
C TRP A 507 14.10 -15.37 -9.24
N THR A 508 12.87 -15.18 -9.75
CA THR A 508 12.54 -15.57 -11.13
C THR A 508 13.38 -14.77 -12.13
N THR A 509 13.52 -13.46 -11.91
CA THR A 509 14.35 -12.60 -12.75
C THR A 509 15.82 -13.00 -12.70
N LEU A 510 16.37 -13.23 -11.50
CA LEU A 510 17.75 -13.68 -11.34
C LEU A 510 17.97 -15.07 -11.97
N ALA A 511 17.07 -16.02 -11.76
CA ALA A 511 17.15 -17.35 -12.36
C ALA A 511 17.15 -17.27 -13.90
N PHE A 512 16.32 -16.40 -14.48
CA PHE A 512 16.33 -16.14 -15.92
C PHE A 512 17.67 -15.55 -16.39
N LEU A 513 18.21 -14.55 -15.67
CA LEU A 513 19.51 -13.94 -15.99
C LEU A 513 20.67 -14.94 -15.89
N PHE A 514 20.71 -15.75 -14.84
CA PHE A 514 21.69 -16.83 -14.70
C PHE A 514 21.55 -17.86 -15.81
N SER A 515 20.32 -18.24 -16.16
CA SER A 515 20.07 -19.19 -17.26
C SER A 515 20.57 -18.65 -18.60
N LEU A 516 20.34 -17.37 -18.87
CA LEU A 516 20.82 -16.68 -20.08
C LEU A 516 22.36 -16.73 -20.20
N VAL A 517 23.09 -16.73 -19.08
CA VAL A 517 24.56 -16.78 -19.04
C VAL A 517 25.10 -18.21 -19.02
N LEU A 518 24.49 -19.12 -18.23
CA LEU A 518 25.03 -20.45 -17.95
C LEU A 518 24.61 -21.52 -18.97
N VAL A 519 23.32 -21.55 -19.36
CA VAL A 519 22.77 -22.58 -20.26
C VAL A 519 23.54 -22.67 -21.58
N PRO A 520 23.89 -21.55 -22.24
CA PRO A 520 24.59 -21.67 -23.51
C PRO A 520 26.01 -22.20 -23.40
N ARG A 521 26.68 -21.97 -22.26
CA ARG A 521 28.02 -22.49 -21.99
C ARG A 521 27.98 -23.99 -21.74
N THR A 522 27.02 -24.47 -20.96
CA THR A 522 26.84 -25.91 -20.72
C THR A 522 26.45 -26.64 -22.00
N SER A 523 25.57 -26.04 -22.82
CA SER A 523 25.22 -26.58 -24.13
C SER A 523 26.44 -26.63 -25.04
N LEU A 524 27.25 -25.57 -25.14
CA LEU A 524 28.48 -25.61 -25.93
C LEU A 524 29.42 -26.74 -25.50
N THR A 525 29.64 -26.91 -24.20
CA THR A 525 30.53 -27.95 -23.66
C THR A 525 30.01 -29.36 -23.96
N PHE A 526 28.69 -29.56 -23.95
CA PHE A 526 28.04 -30.83 -24.28
C PHE A 526 28.05 -31.10 -25.80
N TYR A 527 27.79 -30.07 -26.61
CA TYR A 527 27.80 -30.14 -28.07
C TYR A 527 29.21 -30.29 -28.63
N GLU A 528 30.25 -29.65 -28.10
CA GLU A 528 31.65 -29.87 -28.52
C GLU A 528 32.04 -31.36 -28.34
N ASN A 529 31.55 -32.02 -27.28
CA ASN A 529 31.77 -33.44 -27.05
C ASN A 529 30.99 -34.37 -28.02
N GLN A 530 29.81 -33.97 -28.49
CA GLN A 530 28.98 -34.76 -29.45
C GLN A 530 29.27 -34.43 -30.92
N PHE A 531 29.68 -33.20 -31.22
CA PHE A 531 29.94 -32.69 -32.58
C PHE A 531 31.30 -33.16 -33.10
N MET A 532 32.29 -33.38 -32.23
CA MET A 532 33.52 -34.10 -32.59
C MET A 532 33.25 -35.54 -33.08
N LEU A 533 32.14 -36.17 -32.66
CA LEU A 533 31.69 -37.47 -33.21
C LEU A 533 30.92 -37.35 -34.53
N LYS A 534 30.22 -36.24 -34.79
CA LYS A 534 29.44 -36.03 -36.03
C LYS A 534 30.24 -35.38 -37.17
N LEU A 535 31.31 -34.64 -36.87
CA LEU A 535 32.19 -34.04 -37.89
C LEU A 535 33.03 -35.10 -38.66
N LEU A 536 33.08 -36.34 -38.16
CA LEU A 536 33.74 -37.47 -38.82
C LEU A 536 32.86 -38.19 -39.87
N LYS A 537 31.64 -37.71 -40.18
CA LYS A 537 30.85 -38.22 -41.32
C LYS A 537 30.24 -37.09 -42.15
N PRO A 538 30.82 -36.73 -43.31
CA PRO A 538 30.16 -35.85 -44.26
C PRO A 538 29.14 -36.67 -45.06
N LYS A 539 27.86 -36.31 -44.97
CA LYS A 539 26.91 -36.60 -46.05
C LYS A 539 26.16 -35.33 -46.44
N MET A 540 26.59 -34.79 -47.57
CA MET A 540 25.81 -33.92 -48.43
C MET A 540 24.40 -34.46 -48.64
N THR A 541 23.38 -33.60 -48.50
CA THR A 541 22.29 -33.53 -49.46
C THR A 541 21.77 -32.10 -49.56
N ARG A 542 21.42 -31.75 -50.80
CA ARG A 542 21.18 -30.42 -51.37
C ARG A 542 19.67 -30.17 -51.50
N ARG A 543 19.28 -28.89 -51.43
CA ARG A 543 17.96 -28.24 -51.66
C ARG A 543 16.95 -28.24 -50.49
N SER A 544 16.67 -27.04 -49.97
CA SER A 544 15.56 -26.21 -50.46
C SER A 544 15.74 -24.75 -50.01
N SER A 545 15.30 -23.84 -50.88
CA SER A 545 15.18 -22.40 -50.69
C SER A 545 13.95 -22.05 -49.86
N GLY A 546 14.00 -20.91 -49.15
CA GLY A 546 12.82 -20.17 -48.70
C GLY A 546 12.37 -20.53 -47.28
N GLY A 547 12.79 -19.70 -46.33
CA GLY A 547 12.35 -19.77 -44.94
C GLY A 547 13.50 -19.39 -44.01
N PHE A 548 13.49 -18.15 -43.51
CA PHE A 548 14.17 -17.79 -42.27
C PHE A 548 13.53 -18.64 -41.16
N SER A 549 14.02 -19.88 -41.00
CA SER A 549 13.63 -20.73 -39.89
C SER A 549 14.06 -20.03 -38.61
N ALA A 550 13.16 -20.03 -37.62
CA ALA A 550 13.36 -19.41 -36.31
C ALA A 550 14.78 -19.67 -35.83
N VAL A 551 15.56 -18.60 -35.70
CA VAL A 551 16.96 -18.69 -35.29
C VAL A 551 16.96 -19.22 -33.87
N ASN A 552 17.34 -20.49 -33.70
CA ASN A 552 17.33 -21.17 -32.42
C ASN A 552 18.13 -20.36 -31.40
N PHE A 553 17.50 -20.02 -30.28
CA PHE A 553 18.10 -19.31 -29.14
C PHE A 553 19.42 -19.96 -28.67
N GLU A 554 19.55 -21.27 -28.87
CA GLU A 554 20.74 -22.08 -28.63
C GLU A 554 21.98 -21.61 -29.42
N PHE A 555 21.82 -21.14 -30.66
CA PHE A 555 22.93 -20.64 -31.48
C PHE A 555 23.46 -19.30 -30.96
N PHE A 556 22.57 -18.43 -30.46
CA PHE A 556 22.92 -17.09 -29.98
C PHE A 556 23.71 -17.11 -28.68
N GLY A 557 23.29 -17.92 -27.71
CA GLY A 557 23.98 -18.00 -26.44
C GLY A 557 25.38 -18.62 -26.55
N VAL A 558 25.57 -19.57 -27.49
CA VAL A 558 26.88 -20.22 -27.72
C VAL A 558 27.94 -19.20 -28.08
N GLU A 559 27.62 -18.20 -28.90
CA GLU A 559 28.56 -17.17 -29.35
C GLU A 559 28.89 -16.14 -28.26
N LEU A 560 27.92 -15.79 -27.43
CA LEU A 560 28.17 -15.01 -26.21
C LEU A 560 29.17 -15.74 -25.30
N SER A 561 29.06 -17.07 -25.17
CA SER A 561 29.98 -17.87 -24.35
C SER A 561 31.42 -17.93 -24.90
N LYS A 562 31.64 -17.60 -26.18
CA LYS A 562 32.98 -17.46 -26.79
C LYS A 562 33.60 -16.09 -26.48
N MET A 563 32.79 -15.08 -26.16
CA MET A 563 33.27 -13.76 -25.70
C MET A 563 33.61 -13.80 -24.20
N TYR A 564 34.60 -14.62 -23.83
CA TYR A 564 34.93 -14.99 -22.45
C TYR A 564 34.95 -13.81 -21.47
N ILE A 565 35.60 -12.69 -21.82
CA ILE A 565 35.71 -11.52 -20.93
C ILE A 565 34.33 -10.92 -20.61
N ILE A 566 33.46 -10.78 -21.61
CA ILE A 566 32.11 -10.19 -21.42
C ILE A 566 31.23 -11.19 -20.66
N TRP A 567 31.28 -12.46 -21.04
CA TRP A 567 30.54 -13.53 -20.37
C TRP A 567 30.92 -13.65 -18.88
N SER A 568 32.22 -13.70 -18.58
CA SER A 568 32.73 -13.73 -17.20
C SER A 568 32.35 -12.47 -16.43
N GLY A 569 32.37 -11.30 -17.07
CA GLY A 569 31.91 -10.05 -16.48
C GLY A 569 30.42 -10.07 -16.12
N MET A 570 29.57 -10.59 -17.01
CA MET A 570 28.14 -10.78 -16.74
C MET A 570 27.91 -11.74 -15.57
N LEU A 571 28.59 -12.89 -15.54
CA LEU A 571 28.48 -13.87 -14.45
C LEU A 571 28.94 -13.28 -13.12
N LEU A 572 30.12 -12.63 -13.10
CA LEU A 572 30.66 -12.00 -11.90
C LEU A 572 29.75 -10.91 -11.37
N TYR A 573 29.13 -10.11 -12.25
CA TYR A 573 28.17 -9.11 -11.86
C TYR A 573 26.90 -9.70 -11.24
N LEU A 574 26.37 -10.82 -11.77
CA LEU A 574 25.25 -11.52 -11.14
C LEU A 574 25.62 -12.09 -9.77
N LEU A 575 26.82 -12.67 -9.63
CA LEU A 575 27.32 -13.14 -8.34
C LEU A 575 27.48 -11.99 -7.35
N TYR A 576 27.97 -10.83 -7.81
CA TYR A 576 28.05 -9.61 -7.00
C TYR A 576 26.67 -9.22 -6.42
N LEU A 577 25.64 -9.15 -7.26
CA LEU A 577 24.29 -8.76 -6.83
C LEU A 577 23.68 -9.73 -5.80
N VAL A 578 24.11 -10.99 -5.76
CA VAL A 578 23.61 -12.02 -4.83
C VAL A 578 24.41 -12.05 -3.53
N PHE A 579 25.74 -11.94 -3.60
CA PHE A 579 26.60 -12.21 -2.44
C PHE A 579 27.12 -10.96 -1.73
N PHE A 580 27.15 -9.82 -2.40
CA PHE A 580 27.79 -8.60 -1.89
C PHE A 580 26.77 -7.47 -1.69
N PRO A 581 27.06 -6.51 -0.80
CA PRO A 581 26.26 -5.30 -0.72
C PRO A 581 26.35 -4.54 -2.04
N TRP A 582 25.22 -4.01 -2.50
CA TRP A 582 25.15 -3.28 -3.77
C TRP A 582 25.86 -1.93 -3.65
N PHE A 583 25.69 -1.25 -2.52
CA PHE A 583 26.40 -0.03 -2.17
C PHE A 583 26.33 0.26 -0.66
N THR A 584 27.14 1.22 -0.20
CA THR A 584 27.09 1.80 1.15
C THR A 584 26.54 3.22 1.15
N GLY A 585 25.77 3.60 2.17
CA GLY A 585 25.22 4.95 2.27
C GLY A 585 24.53 5.24 3.60
N TYR A 586 24.08 6.48 3.76
CA TYR A 586 23.31 6.92 4.93
C TYR A 586 21.83 6.66 4.71
N ALA A 587 21.35 5.52 5.19
CA ALA A 587 19.94 5.16 5.05
C ALA A 587 19.03 5.79 6.10
N VAL A 588 19.57 6.45 7.13
CA VAL A 588 18.79 7.06 8.24
C VAL A 588 19.23 8.52 8.44
N MET A 589 20.38 8.75 9.07
CA MET A 589 21.00 10.08 9.20
C MET A 589 22.50 9.99 8.92
N GLU A 590 23.14 11.13 8.68
CA GLU A 590 24.59 11.22 8.41
C GLU A 590 25.46 10.83 9.61
N ASP A 591 24.98 11.09 10.83
CA ASP A 591 25.66 10.72 12.08
C ASP A 591 25.50 9.22 12.43
N HIS A 592 24.56 8.54 11.77
CA HIS A 592 24.37 7.11 11.86
C HIS A 592 25.34 6.43 10.91
N ASN A 593 26.13 5.49 11.44
CA ASN A 593 27.13 4.74 10.66
C ASN A 593 26.57 4.27 9.31
N LYS A 594 27.37 4.40 8.24
CA LYS A 594 27.02 3.93 6.89
C LYS A 594 26.45 2.51 6.94
N MET A 595 25.32 2.35 6.27
CA MET A 595 24.61 1.09 6.12
C MET A 595 24.94 0.44 4.78
N TYR A 596 24.81 -0.88 4.73
CA TYR A 596 25.07 -1.70 3.53
C TYR A 596 23.74 -2.15 2.93
N LEU A 597 23.46 -1.76 1.68
CA LEU A 597 22.25 -2.24 1.00
C LEU A 597 22.49 -3.63 0.40
N HIS A 598 21.63 -4.58 0.74
CA HIS A 598 21.51 -5.86 0.05
C HIS A 598 20.10 -6.02 -0.54
N TYR A 599 19.92 -7.01 -1.41
CA TYR A 599 18.56 -7.38 -1.86
C TYR A 599 17.66 -7.85 -0.70
N LYS A 600 18.23 -8.20 0.46
CA LYS A 600 17.49 -8.61 1.66
C LYS A 600 17.05 -7.45 2.55
N GLY A 601 17.51 -6.22 2.27
CA GLY A 601 17.32 -5.06 3.14
C GLY A 601 18.63 -4.33 3.42
N TRP A 602 18.55 -3.32 4.27
CA TRP A 602 19.69 -2.59 4.80
C TRP A 602 20.29 -3.30 6.00
N SER A 603 21.61 -3.41 6.07
CA SER A 603 22.33 -4.02 7.19
C SER A 603 23.39 -3.08 7.77
N THR A 604 23.74 -3.29 9.03
CA THR A 604 24.87 -2.62 9.70
C THR A 604 25.78 -3.66 10.33
N LYS A 605 27.04 -3.29 10.61
CA LYS A 605 27.96 -4.17 11.34
C LYS A 605 27.41 -4.59 12.70
N TYR A 606 26.65 -3.70 13.35
CA TYR A 606 25.99 -3.99 14.61
C TYR A 606 24.89 -5.03 14.42
N LEU A 607 23.93 -4.79 13.52
CA LEU A 607 22.82 -5.70 13.25
C LEU A 607 23.28 -7.09 12.80
N ALA A 608 24.32 -7.15 11.97
CA ALA A 608 24.93 -8.39 11.51
C ALA A 608 25.49 -9.26 12.66
N ASN A 609 25.91 -8.64 13.76
CA ASN A 609 26.54 -9.32 14.88
C ASN A 609 25.57 -9.62 16.03
N THR A 610 24.47 -8.87 16.16
CA THR A 610 23.59 -8.93 17.34
C THR A 610 22.20 -9.52 17.07
N SER A 611 21.73 -9.50 15.83
CA SER A 611 20.37 -9.92 15.49
C SER A 611 20.35 -11.22 14.69
N SER A 612 19.37 -12.07 14.97
CA SER A 612 19.03 -13.21 14.11
C SER A 612 18.50 -12.79 12.74
N MET A 613 17.96 -11.57 12.63
CA MET A 613 17.51 -10.93 11.40
C MET A 613 18.33 -9.64 11.17
N PRO A 614 19.45 -9.71 10.43
CA PRO A 614 20.41 -8.62 10.34
C PRO A 614 20.05 -7.55 9.28
N TYR A 615 18.81 -7.55 8.79
CA TYR A 615 18.33 -6.67 7.72
C TYR A 615 17.06 -5.93 8.14
N ILE A 616 16.96 -4.65 7.78
CA ILE A 616 15.76 -3.81 7.95
C ILE A 616 15.30 -3.24 6.60
N GLY A 617 14.05 -2.77 6.51
CA GLY A 617 13.48 -2.23 5.27
C GLY A 617 13.14 -3.29 4.23
N LEU A 618 12.73 -4.48 4.68
CA LEU A 618 12.15 -5.50 3.81
C LEU A 618 10.61 -5.42 3.94
N PRO A 619 9.85 -5.27 2.84
CA PRO A 619 10.25 -5.40 1.45
C PRO A 619 10.58 -4.06 0.76
N ASP A 620 10.74 -2.95 1.49
CA ASP A 620 10.97 -1.60 0.94
C ASP A 620 12.05 -1.50 -0.14
N VAL A 621 13.14 -2.26 0.03
CA VAL A 621 14.25 -2.29 -0.94
C VAL A 621 13.84 -2.72 -2.35
N MET A 622 12.63 -3.26 -2.56
CA MET A 622 12.11 -3.59 -3.88
C MET A 622 12.15 -2.41 -4.86
N VAL A 623 11.97 -1.18 -4.36
CA VAL A 623 11.97 0.05 -5.17
C VAL A 623 13.35 0.38 -5.76
N ILE A 624 14.39 -0.25 -5.23
CA ILE A 624 15.76 -0.18 -5.76
C ILE A 624 16.07 -1.46 -6.55
N VAL A 625 15.77 -2.61 -5.95
CA VAL A 625 16.18 -3.92 -6.47
C VAL A 625 15.45 -4.28 -7.77
N LEU A 626 14.11 -4.18 -7.79
CA LEU A 626 13.33 -4.60 -8.95
C LEU A 626 13.57 -3.69 -10.16
N PRO A 627 13.59 -2.34 -10.04
CA PRO A 627 13.87 -1.49 -11.19
C PRO A 627 15.26 -1.71 -11.78
N HIS A 628 16.27 -1.94 -10.94
CA HIS A 628 17.61 -2.27 -11.41
C HIS A 628 17.64 -3.59 -12.18
N LEU A 629 17.08 -4.66 -11.62
CA LEU A 629 17.08 -5.96 -12.28
C LEU A 629 16.27 -5.96 -13.59
N LEU A 630 15.05 -5.40 -13.57
CA LEU A 630 14.09 -5.49 -14.68
C LEU A 630 14.34 -4.45 -15.78
N PHE A 631 14.79 -3.24 -15.45
CA PHE A 631 14.93 -2.14 -16.42
C PHE A 631 16.38 -1.78 -16.75
N VAL A 632 17.36 -2.31 -16.01
CA VAL A 632 18.78 -2.10 -16.30
C VAL A 632 19.48 -3.41 -16.68
N VAL A 633 19.55 -4.37 -15.77
CA VAL A 633 20.37 -5.59 -15.95
C VAL A 633 19.80 -6.48 -17.05
N LEU A 634 18.51 -6.81 -16.98
CA LEU A 634 17.85 -7.67 -17.96
C LEU A 634 17.91 -7.11 -19.39
N PRO A 635 17.51 -5.85 -19.66
CA PRO A 635 17.65 -5.28 -21.00
C PRO A 635 19.11 -5.21 -21.46
N ALA A 636 20.06 -4.88 -20.58
CA ALA A 636 21.47 -4.82 -20.94
C ALA A 636 22.00 -6.18 -21.38
N PHE A 637 21.65 -7.24 -20.65
CA PHE A 637 22.09 -8.60 -20.94
C PHE A 637 21.49 -9.12 -22.25
N LEU A 638 20.22 -8.81 -22.51
CA LEU A 638 19.57 -9.13 -23.79
C LEU A 638 20.22 -8.40 -24.97
N ILE A 639 20.58 -7.12 -24.82
CA ILE A 639 21.28 -6.38 -25.87
C ILE A 639 22.70 -6.91 -26.08
N ILE A 640 23.43 -7.24 -25.02
CA ILE A 640 24.77 -7.84 -25.13
C ILE A 640 24.69 -9.17 -25.89
N ALA A 641 23.69 -10.01 -25.57
CA ALA A 641 23.44 -11.25 -26.30
C ALA A 641 23.11 -10.99 -27.77
N ALA A 642 22.28 -9.98 -28.09
CA ALA A 642 21.96 -9.59 -29.46
C ALA A 642 23.19 -9.06 -30.23
N ILE A 643 24.06 -8.29 -29.58
CA ILE A 643 25.34 -7.82 -30.17
C ILE A 643 26.27 -9.01 -30.46
N ALA A 644 26.36 -9.99 -29.54
CA ALA A 644 27.14 -11.20 -29.76
C ALA A 644 26.58 -12.03 -30.94
N ALA A 645 25.25 -12.13 -31.03
CA ALA A 645 24.55 -12.80 -32.13
C ALA A 645 24.78 -12.12 -33.48
N GLU A 646 24.65 -10.80 -33.56
CA GLU A 646 24.92 -10.01 -34.78
C GLU A 646 26.34 -10.25 -35.28
N ARG A 647 27.32 -10.16 -34.37
CA ARG A 647 28.73 -10.44 -34.68
C ARG A 647 28.93 -11.85 -35.24
N ALA A 648 28.28 -12.85 -34.67
CA ALA A 648 28.43 -14.23 -35.13
C ALA A 648 27.82 -14.46 -36.51
N LEU A 649 26.63 -13.90 -36.77
CA LEU A 649 25.97 -13.97 -38.07
C LEU A 649 26.82 -13.29 -39.15
N TYR A 650 27.38 -12.11 -38.83
CA TYR A 650 28.29 -11.40 -39.73
C TYR A 650 29.55 -12.22 -40.06
N LEU A 651 30.22 -12.78 -39.04
CA LEU A 651 31.41 -13.62 -39.23
C LEU A 651 31.08 -14.88 -40.03
N GLY A 652 29.97 -15.56 -39.73
CA GLY A 652 29.50 -16.73 -40.46
C GLY A 652 29.21 -16.42 -41.93
N HIS A 653 28.57 -15.28 -42.20
CA HIS A 653 28.31 -14.81 -43.57
C HIS A 653 29.62 -14.54 -44.33
N ASN A 654 30.56 -13.83 -43.71
CA ASN A 654 31.87 -13.54 -44.32
C ASN A 654 32.69 -14.81 -44.62
N ILE A 655 32.66 -15.81 -43.73
CA ILE A 655 33.33 -17.10 -43.96
C ILE A 655 32.66 -17.86 -45.11
N TYR A 656 31.32 -17.94 -45.11
CA TYR A 656 30.55 -18.57 -46.19
C TYR A 656 30.82 -17.91 -47.56
N GLN A 657 30.91 -16.58 -47.60
CA GLN A 657 31.22 -15.83 -48.80
C GLN A 657 32.66 -16.07 -49.29
N ARG A 658 33.66 -16.08 -48.39
CA ARG A 658 35.05 -16.43 -48.76
C ARG A 658 35.16 -17.84 -49.31
N ALA A 659 34.43 -18.81 -48.74
CA ALA A 659 34.39 -20.19 -49.24
C ALA A 659 33.67 -20.34 -50.60
N LYS A 660 32.89 -19.35 -51.04
CA LYS A 660 32.12 -19.36 -52.29
C LYS A 660 32.77 -18.54 -53.42
N LYS A 661 33.79 -17.73 -53.11
CA LYS A 661 34.50 -16.88 -54.09
C LYS A 661 35.39 -17.66 -55.07
N ASP A 662 35.51 -18.97 -54.92
CA ASP A 662 36.14 -19.87 -55.91
C ASP A 662 35.24 -20.21 -57.12
N GLY A 663 34.04 -19.60 -57.24
CA GLY A 663 33.18 -19.79 -58.42
C GLY A 663 32.12 -18.68 -58.62
N ASP A 664 32.28 -17.92 -59.71
CA ASP A 664 31.36 -16.99 -60.37
C ASP A 664 31.14 -15.54 -59.85
N HIS A 665 31.22 -14.61 -60.80
CA HIS A 665 31.20 -13.14 -60.71
C HIS A 665 29.80 -12.48 -60.59
N TYR A 666 28.71 -13.22 -60.35
CA TYR A 666 27.34 -12.67 -60.38
C TYR A 666 26.79 -12.18 -59.01
N LYS A 667 27.63 -11.88 -58.00
CA LYS A 667 27.15 -11.72 -56.59
C LYS A 667 27.53 -10.43 -55.86
N GLU A 668 28.04 -9.42 -56.55
CA GLU A 668 28.47 -8.17 -55.87
C GLU A 668 27.30 -7.38 -55.28
N THR A 669 26.15 -7.30 -55.96
CA THR A 669 24.98 -6.50 -55.52
C THR A 669 24.31 -7.05 -54.27
N CYS A 670 24.21 -8.38 -54.14
CA CYS A 670 23.59 -9.05 -53.00
C CYS A 670 24.44 -8.90 -51.72
N TYR A 671 25.77 -8.91 -51.85
CA TYR A 671 26.69 -8.71 -50.72
C TYR A 671 26.54 -7.32 -50.09
N THR A 672 26.41 -6.28 -50.91
CA THR A 672 26.23 -4.90 -50.44
C THR A 672 24.92 -4.72 -49.66
N GLU A 673 23.86 -5.39 -50.08
CA GLU A 673 22.54 -5.33 -49.41
C GLU A 673 22.58 -5.97 -48.01
N TYR A 674 23.20 -7.14 -47.84
CA TYR A 674 23.36 -7.78 -46.53
C TYR A 674 24.29 -7.00 -45.60
N LEU A 675 25.39 -6.44 -46.11
CA LEU A 675 26.27 -5.55 -45.34
C LEU A 675 25.52 -4.33 -44.81
N CYS A 676 24.68 -3.72 -45.65
CA CYS A 676 23.80 -2.61 -45.24
C CYS A 676 22.83 -3.06 -44.12
N ILE A 677 22.23 -4.24 -44.23
CA ILE A 677 21.32 -4.77 -43.20
C ILE A 677 22.05 -4.94 -41.85
N PHE A 678 23.22 -5.59 -41.82
CA PHE A 678 23.98 -5.77 -40.57
C PHE A 678 24.46 -4.42 -39.99
N TYR A 679 24.85 -3.48 -40.85
CA TYR A 679 25.19 -2.11 -40.45
C TYR A 679 24.01 -1.38 -39.77
N TRP A 680 22.79 -1.50 -40.31
CA TRP A 680 21.61 -0.90 -39.71
C TRP A 680 21.19 -1.60 -38.41
N ILE A 681 21.23 -2.93 -38.36
CA ILE A 681 20.98 -3.71 -37.14
C ILE A 681 21.94 -3.28 -36.03
N ARG A 682 23.23 -3.14 -36.35
CA ARG A 682 24.27 -2.67 -35.44
C ARG A 682 23.98 -1.29 -34.86
N LYS A 683 23.61 -0.33 -35.72
CA LYS A 683 23.24 1.02 -35.29
C LYS A 683 22.03 1.01 -34.36
N ILE A 684 21.02 0.20 -34.68
CA ILE A 684 19.83 0.04 -33.84
C ILE A 684 20.21 -0.52 -32.46
N LEU A 685 21.02 -1.58 -32.40
CA LEU A 685 21.47 -2.19 -31.13
C LEU A 685 22.27 -1.21 -30.26
N ILE A 686 23.16 -0.41 -30.86
CA ILE A 686 23.89 0.65 -30.15
C ILE A 686 22.92 1.74 -29.66
N LEU A 687 21.97 2.16 -30.49
CA LEU A 687 20.97 3.17 -30.12
C LEU A 687 20.08 2.69 -28.96
N LEU A 688 19.75 1.39 -28.90
CA LEU A 688 19.01 0.78 -27.80
C LEU A 688 19.80 0.72 -26.48
N CYS A 689 21.13 0.89 -26.50
CA CYS A 689 21.93 0.99 -25.27
C CYS A 689 21.72 2.33 -24.56
N LEU A 690 21.47 3.41 -25.30
CA LEU A 690 21.28 4.77 -24.75
C LEU A 690 20.15 4.86 -23.72
N PRO A 691 18.92 4.37 -23.96
CA PRO A 691 17.86 4.42 -22.97
C PRO A 691 18.19 3.60 -21.71
N ILE A 692 18.91 2.48 -21.83
CA ILE A 692 19.34 1.66 -20.68
C ILE A 692 20.34 2.44 -19.82
N VAL A 693 21.39 2.99 -20.44
CA VAL A 693 22.40 3.79 -19.74
C VAL A 693 21.77 5.02 -19.10
N TRP A 694 20.82 5.67 -19.78
CA TRP A 694 20.09 6.81 -19.23
C TRP A 694 19.21 6.43 -18.03
N LYS A 695 18.48 5.30 -18.11
CA LYS A 695 17.69 4.78 -16.98
C LYS A 695 18.58 4.42 -15.80
N HIS A 696 19.70 3.74 -16.06
CA HIS A 696 20.69 3.41 -15.04
C HIS A 696 21.28 4.64 -14.37
N TRP A 697 21.67 5.65 -15.15
CA TRP A 697 22.17 6.92 -14.63
C TRP A 697 21.15 7.64 -13.76
N LYS A 698 19.87 7.70 -14.19
CA LYS A 698 18.79 8.27 -13.37
C LYS A 698 18.63 7.52 -12.04
N HIS A 699 18.67 6.19 -12.08
CA HIS A 699 18.55 5.36 -10.89
C HIS A 699 19.73 5.58 -9.92
N CYS A 700 20.96 5.56 -10.44
CA CYS A 700 22.16 5.88 -9.65
C CYS A 700 22.11 7.28 -9.06
N ARG A 701 21.73 8.30 -9.85
CA ARG A 701 21.60 9.68 -9.37
C ARG A 701 20.60 9.81 -8.23
N SER A 702 19.47 9.10 -8.33
CA SER A 702 18.45 9.07 -7.27
C SER A 702 19.02 8.49 -5.98
N ILE A 703 19.71 7.36 -6.05
CA ILE A 703 20.34 6.69 -4.91
C ILE A 703 21.45 7.54 -4.30
N MET A 704 22.29 8.16 -5.13
CA MET A 704 23.38 9.03 -4.70
C MET A 704 22.88 10.24 -3.92
N ARG A 705 21.73 10.81 -4.31
CA ARG A 705 21.13 11.94 -3.60
C ARG A 705 20.37 11.51 -2.35
N ALA A 706 19.66 10.40 -2.42
CA ALA A 706 18.87 9.85 -1.31
C ALA A 706 19.72 9.44 -0.10
N TYR A 707 20.85 8.78 -0.35
CA TYR A 707 21.67 8.16 0.69
C TYR A 707 23.12 8.67 0.69
N GLU A 708 23.39 9.78 0.00
CA GLU A 708 24.70 10.44 -0.10
C GLU A 708 25.84 9.48 -0.50
N VAL A 709 25.53 8.60 -1.46
CA VAL A 709 26.46 7.58 -1.94
C VAL A 709 27.49 8.22 -2.86
N ASN A 710 28.78 8.02 -2.60
CA ASN A 710 29.83 8.35 -3.56
C ASN A 710 29.96 7.22 -4.61
N PRO A 711 29.71 7.46 -5.91
CA PRO A 711 29.69 6.40 -6.92
C PRO A 711 31.05 5.73 -7.14
N PHE A 712 32.15 6.38 -6.79
CA PHE A 712 33.50 5.84 -6.97
C PHE A 712 34.00 5.04 -5.77
N ILE A 713 33.51 5.37 -4.57
CA ILE A 713 33.97 4.76 -3.31
C ILE A 713 32.93 3.78 -2.77
N ASP A 714 31.69 4.21 -2.69
CA ASP A 714 30.60 3.50 -2.01
C ASP A 714 29.81 2.58 -2.95
N ALA A 715 29.81 2.83 -4.27
CA ALA A 715 29.02 2.07 -5.25
C ALA A 715 29.71 1.81 -6.61
N PRO A 716 31.03 1.57 -6.70
CA PRO A 716 31.73 1.51 -7.99
C PRO A 716 31.19 0.42 -8.92
N ILE A 717 30.97 -0.79 -8.38
CA ILE A 717 30.48 -1.92 -9.19
C ILE A 717 29.04 -1.68 -9.62
N TYR A 718 28.20 -1.14 -8.74
CA TYR A 718 26.79 -0.87 -9.02
C TYR A 718 26.63 0.25 -10.08
N CYS A 719 27.35 1.36 -9.94
CA CYS A 719 27.24 2.49 -10.85
C CYS A 719 27.88 2.22 -12.22
N PHE A 720 29.04 1.54 -12.27
CA PHE A 720 29.81 1.40 -13.51
C PHE A 720 29.76 0.01 -14.14
N GLY A 721 29.30 -1.03 -13.44
CA GLY A 721 29.31 -2.41 -13.93
C GLY A 721 28.54 -2.60 -15.24
N VAL A 722 27.25 -2.23 -15.28
CA VAL A 722 26.43 -2.39 -16.49
C VAL A 722 26.91 -1.52 -17.66
N PRO A 723 27.20 -0.20 -17.48
CA PRO A 723 27.78 0.61 -18.55
C PRO A 723 29.10 0.05 -19.10
N ALA A 724 29.98 -0.44 -18.23
CA ALA A 724 31.25 -1.04 -18.65
C ALA A 724 31.04 -2.31 -19.47
N LEU A 725 30.11 -3.18 -19.07
CA LEU A 725 29.77 -4.39 -19.84
C LEU A 725 29.19 -4.05 -21.22
N LEU A 726 28.29 -3.08 -21.31
CA LEU A 726 27.73 -2.62 -22.59
C LEU A 726 28.82 -2.01 -23.49
N TRP A 727 29.66 -1.14 -22.93
CA TRP A 727 30.77 -0.54 -23.67
C TRP A 727 31.76 -1.60 -24.17
N LEU A 728 32.13 -2.55 -23.32
CA LEU A 728 33.03 -3.65 -23.68
C LEU A 728 32.42 -4.54 -24.78
N ALA A 729 31.12 -4.82 -24.72
CA ALA A 729 30.40 -5.56 -25.74
C ALA A 729 30.45 -4.85 -27.10
N ILE A 730 30.17 -3.54 -27.14
CA ILE A 730 30.26 -2.72 -28.35
C ILE A 730 31.70 -2.70 -28.86
N TYR A 731 32.68 -2.40 -28.00
CA TYR A 731 34.08 -2.28 -28.38
C TYR A 731 34.63 -3.58 -28.98
N ARG A 732 34.46 -4.72 -28.29
CA ARG A 732 34.98 -6.03 -28.73
C ARG A 732 34.32 -6.54 -29.99
N SER A 733 33.08 -6.15 -30.25
CA SER A 733 32.40 -6.51 -31.50
C SER A 733 32.76 -5.58 -32.66
N SER A 734 33.23 -4.36 -32.39
CA SER A 734 33.76 -3.42 -33.41
C SER A 734 35.25 -3.60 -33.73
N SER A 735 36.07 -4.17 -32.81
CA SER A 735 37.54 -4.19 -32.92
C SER A 735 38.12 -5.22 -33.89
N LEU A 736 37.30 -6.13 -34.43
CA LEU A 736 37.68 -6.97 -35.58
C LEU A 736 37.23 -6.18 -36.79
N GLY A 737 38.12 -5.86 -37.74
CA GLY A 737 37.85 -5.00 -38.92
C GLY A 737 36.70 -5.50 -39.82
N VAL A 738 35.48 -5.32 -39.32
CA VAL A 738 34.20 -5.89 -39.81
C VAL A 738 33.41 -4.81 -40.58
N TYR A 739 33.80 -3.53 -40.48
CA TYR A 739 33.16 -2.43 -41.22
C TYR A 739 34.16 -1.37 -41.68
N HIS A 740 35.35 -1.76 -42.13
CA HIS A 740 36.14 -0.88 -42.99
C HIS A 740 35.64 -1.05 -44.42
N ILE A 741 34.78 -0.13 -44.84
CA ILE A 741 34.64 0.24 -46.25
C ILE A 741 35.85 1.11 -46.59
#